data_AF-A0A1H6JLD8-F1
#
_entry.id   AF-A0A1H6JLD8-F1
#
_cell.length_a   1.000
_cell.length_b   1.000
_cell.length_c   1.000
_cell.angle_alpha   90.00
_cell.angle_beta   90.00
_cell.angle_gamma   90.00
#
_symmetry.space_group_name_H-M   'P 1'
#
loop_
_entity.id
_entity.type
_entity.pdbx_description
1 polymer ?
#
loop_
_entity_poly.entity_id
_entity_poly.type
_entity_poly.pdbx_seq_one_letter_code
_entity_poly.pdbx_strand_id
1 'polypeptide(L)'
;MMKKHYLILLLILGFQVQAQYYKEHYIAPAPWQYWNDANEIVIGTTEPAATVSVELRRSDGTLITNLTLTANNPVSYRFQGAFTATPRNDINTVYDDRGLIVTASHPVLVNLRNIASDAPLSNSANIKGNASLVSFGYEGLGLEFRVGYYRTSTIGLVGDNPVYSVMATEDDTQVDIFSQVITLNKGQSYLFTAAPGTQVVSNKVVVMNVGSYGDTPQTCGANGEDGTFDQIAPVHSLGTKYMVVRGEGTPATAGQQPAGYGSEQTTVVATEPNTIININHFSPNGTAFGAPITQNLGFAGQTYTFYHGDGANLFSTSLIEADKPVIVYSGTAVDCETDISTVLPIGGCAGSLNIQTRKFINYNNNDLPYFGFCIIESPTVPVFIGGQNIEVLTGNLRVPIGNTGLYLITFNDINVNNPTNIVLTSALPLTSSLVQQGSGFSMSAFFSSFGEAAEMPVVAKRNADCSITLEAESGYSQYVWLLNGSKYETTTTNKLIVTESGSYAVQVMRDCGLSGISAPVSVDVVPCSDLEIIKETTKQEDLDVTFTITVTNLNPYFTEPNAVVTDILPNGFMYVSSTASVGTYNSDTGVWNVGVLAPNQTEVLTIDCRITNLGDYVNKATISGTLEDTKMSNNTDTSTIAPYIADIDAVKDDGRDFYVHGEQLEYTIKVINKGPQRAIDVLVEDLMPHETTEMSWSGNGKSGTGDLVDVIHLLDPNEEVVYNVTLRVPLDHFSAFTNTVNISSDYIQDPNPVCSRCADTDIPEFDLPKGISPNGDGKNDFLNLEGYFVDELNIYNRFGQKVYSKSDYVNEWFGQDNNGKILPTGTYFYEVKVLKTHYKTGYIHLMWQVK
;
A
#
# COMPACT_ATOMS: atom_id res chain seq x y z
N MET A 1 24.90 21.08 -52.11
CA MET A 1 23.89 20.01 -52.20
C MET A 1 24.07 19.14 -50.96
N MET A 2 23.11 18.82 -50.10
CA MET A 2 21.66 18.95 -50.02
C MET A 2 21.31 19.01 -48.51
N LYS A 3 20.42 19.92 -48.10
CA LYS A 3 19.84 19.93 -46.75
C LYS A 3 18.84 18.77 -46.65
N LYS A 4 19.07 17.81 -45.74
CA LYS A 4 18.10 16.78 -45.38
C LYS A 4 16.93 17.44 -44.64
N HIS A 5 15.77 17.45 -45.28
CA HIS A 5 14.50 17.80 -44.65
C HIS A 5 14.01 16.55 -43.90
N TYR A 6 13.79 16.67 -42.59
CA TYR A 6 13.04 15.66 -41.85
C TYR A 6 11.55 15.89 -42.15
N LEU A 7 10.96 14.97 -42.90
CA LEU A 7 9.53 14.89 -43.09
C LEU A 7 8.93 14.32 -41.80
N ILE A 8 8.35 15.19 -40.96
CA ILE A 8 7.54 14.76 -39.82
C ILE A 8 6.23 14.23 -40.41
N LEU A 9 6.09 12.91 -40.46
CA LEU A 9 4.84 12.25 -40.78
C LEU A 9 3.97 12.32 -39.50
N LEU A 10 3.11 13.34 -39.40
CA LEU A 10 2.05 13.37 -38.41
C LEU A 10 1.04 12.27 -38.79
N LEU A 11 1.14 11.11 -38.14
CA LEU A 11 0.07 10.12 -38.17
C LEU A 11 -1.08 10.68 -37.33
N ILE A 12 -2.00 11.38 -37.98
CA ILE A 12 -3.31 11.64 -37.41
C ILE A 12 -4.04 10.29 -37.45
N LEU A 13 -3.89 9.50 -36.40
CA LEU A 13 -4.83 8.42 -36.10
C LEU A 13 -6.14 9.12 -35.75
N GLY A 14 -7.02 9.26 -36.74
CA GLY A 14 -8.42 9.57 -36.48
C GLY A 14 -9.03 8.37 -35.76
N PHE A 15 -9.05 8.42 -34.43
CA PHE A 15 -9.84 7.48 -33.65
C PHE A 15 -11.31 7.73 -33.99
N GLN A 16 -11.98 6.71 -34.53
CA GLN A 16 -13.43 6.76 -34.72
C GLN A 16 -14.09 6.35 -33.41
N VAL A 17 -14.59 7.37 -32.70
CA VAL A 17 -15.33 7.28 -31.44
C VAL A 17 -16.73 6.71 -31.70
N GLN A 18 -17.17 5.70 -30.93
CA GLN A 18 -18.48 5.06 -31.11
C GLN A 18 -19.12 4.72 -29.77
N ALA A 19 -20.11 5.53 -29.38
CA ALA A 19 -20.77 5.46 -28.08
C ALA A 19 -22.15 4.75 -28.16
N GLN A 20 -22.56 4.06 -27.08
CA GLN A 20 -23.64 3.05 -26.99
C GLN A 20 -23.39 1.71 -27.71
N TYR A 21 -22.19 1.54 -28.28
CA TYR A 21 -21.76 0.27 -28.85
C TYR A 21 -20.79 -0.42 -27.89
N TYR A 22 -21.18 -1.57 -27.35
CA TYR A 22 -20.34 -2.34 -26.44
C TYR A 22 -20.26 -3.80 -26.88
N LYS A 23 -19.19 -4.48 -26.46
CA LYS A 23 -19.05 -5.93 -26.71
C LYS A 23 -19.93 -6.75 -25.79
N GLU A 24 -20.35 -6.20 -24.66
CA GLU A 24 -21.18 -6.90 -23.70
C GLU A 24 -22.31 -5.98 -23.21
N HIS A 25 -23.53 -6.51 -23.16
CA HIS A 25 -24.69 -5.82 -22.60
C HIS A 25 -25.38 -6.72 -21.59
N TYR A 26 -25.73 -6.13 -20.46
CA TYR A 26 -26.52 -6.74 -19.40
C TYR A 26 -27.88 -6.07 -19.38
N ILE A 27 -28.95 -6.87 -19.37
CA ILE A 27 -30.33 -6.37 -19.33
C ILE A 27 -31.04 -7.09 -18.18
N ALA A 28 -31.37 -6.35 -17.12
CA ALA A 28 -32.17 -6.84 -16.00
C ALA A 28 -33.54 -7.34 -16.50
N PRO A 29 -34.28 -8.18 -15.76
CA PRO A 29 -35.58 -8.67 -16.22
C PRO A 29 -36.63 -7.57 -16.27
N ALA A 30 -37.59 -7.70 -17.18
CA ALA A 30 -38.82 -6.93 -17.18
C ALA A 30 -39.83 -7.58 -16.20
N PRO A 31 -40.98 -6.94 -15.96
CA PRO A 31 -42.09 -7.58 -15.24
C PRO A 31 -42.60 -8.87 -15.92
N TRP A 32 -42.27 -9.09 -17.20
CA TRP A 32 -42.50 -10.32 -17.96
C TRP A 32 -41.19 -11.00 -18.38
N GLN A 33 -41.31 -12.20 -18.95
CA GLN A 33 -40.16 -12.96 -19.47
C GLN A 33 -39.92 -12.68 -20.95
N TYR A 34 -38.65 -12.52 -21.33
CA TYR A 34 -38.25 -12.27 -22.73
C TYR A 34 -38.35 -13.50 -23.63
N TRP A 35 -38.51 -14.69 -23.06
CA TRP A 35 -38.32 -15.98 -23.74
C TRP A 35 -39.56 -16.44 -24.54
N ASN A 36 -40.16 -15.55 -25.32
CA ASN A 36 -41.36 -15.85 -26.12
C ASN A 36 -41.50 -14.92 -27.34
N ASP A 37 -42.39 -15.31 -28.26
CA ASP A 37 -42.67 -14.66 -29.55
C ASP A 37 -43.23 -13.23 -29.48
N ALA A 38 -43.53 -12.72 -28.27
CA ALA A 38 -43.91 -11.33 -28.04
C ALA A 38 -42.71 -10.37 -27.96
N ASN A 39 -41.50 -10.89 -27.86
CA ASN A 39 -40.29 -10.09 -27.71
C ASN A 39 -39.42 -10.17 -28.97
N GLU A 40 -38.79 -9.06 -29.30
CA GLU A 40 -37.78 -8.94 -30.35
C GLU A 40 -36.58 -8.18 -29.83
N ILE A 41 -35.38 -8.66 -30.16
CA ILE A 41 -34.14 -7.93 -29.97
C ILE A 41 -33.60 -7.47 -31.32
N VAL A 42 -33.27 -6.19 -31.42
CA VAL A 42 -32.62 -5.55 -32.55
C VAL A 42 -31.19 -5.23 -32.17
N ILE A 43 -30.26 -5.61 -33.04
CA ILE A 43 -28.82 -5.43 -32.80
C ILE A 43 -28.20 -4.75 -34.01
N GLY A 44 -27.53 -3.62 -33.79
CA GLY A 44 -26.77 -2.87 -34.78
C GLY A 44 -25.28 -2.90 -34.48
N THR A 45 -24.43 -2.63 -35.46
CA THR A 45 -22.98 -2.45 -35.27
C THR A 45 -22.48 -1.38 -36.23
N THR A 46 -21.37 -0.76 -35.92
CA THR A 46 -20.72 0.25 -36.75
C THR A 46 -19.40 -0.24 -37.33
N GLU A 47 -19.05 -1.51 -37.10
CA GLU A 47 -17.80 -2.16 -37.53
C GLU A 47 -17.73 -2.32 -39.07
N PRO A 48 -16.87 -1.55 -39.77
CA PRO A 48 -16.92 -1.44 -41.23
C PRO A 48 -16.36 -2.65 -42.00
N ALA A 49 -15.55 -3.50 -41.37
CA ALA A 49 -14.74 -4.50 -42.08
C ALA A 49 -14.96 -5.96 -41.65
N ALA A 50 -15.78 -6.23 -40.62
CA ALA A 50 -15.97 -7.57 -40.08
C ALA A 50 -17.44 -8.01 -40.09
N THR A 51 -17.66 -9.32 -40.26
CA THR A 51 -18.88 -9.94 -39.75
C THR A 51 -18.79 -9.98 -38.24
N VAL A 52 -19.71 -9.31 -37.55
CA VAL A 52 -19.78 -9.32 -36.09
C VAL A 52 -20.60 -10.53 -35.68
N SER A 53 -20.03 -11.43 -34.90
CA SER A 53 -20.78 -12.50 -34.23
C SER A 53 -21.32 -12.00 -32.90
N VAL A 54 -22.57 -12.35 -32.58
CA VAL A 54 -23.26 -12.01 -31.34
C VAL A 54 -23.88 -13.27 -30.74
N GLU A 55 -23.72 -13.45 -29.45
CA GLU A 55 -24.27 -14.53 -28.65
C GLU A 55 -25.32 -13.95 -27.70
N LEU A 56 -26.51 -14.54 -27.69
CA LEU A 56 -27.59 -14.20 -26.78
C LEU A 56 -27.73 -15.30 -25.74
N ARG A 57 -27.57 -14.96 -24.47
CA ARG A 57 -27.72 -15.89 -23.34
C ARG A 57 -28.70 -15.35 -22.31
N ARG A 58 -29.40 -16.26 -21.65
CA ARG A 58 -30.05 -15.96 -20.37
C ARG A 58 -28.99 -15.69 -19.31
N SER A 59 -29.39 -15.03 -18.23
CA SER A 59 -28.50 -14.67 -17.13
C SER A 59 -27.89 -15.87 -16.39
N ASP A 60 -28.50 -17.05 -16.48
CA ASP A 60 -27.97 -18.34 -15.96
C ASP A 60 -26.89 -18.95 -16.88
N GLY A 61 -26.59 -18.31 -18.01
CA GLY A 61 -25.64 -18.78 -19.02
C GLY A 61 -26.26 -19.66 -20.11
N THR A 62 -27.56 -19.95 -20.08
CA THR A 62 -28.24 -20.74 -21.12
C THR A 62 -28.21 -20.01 -22.46
N LEU A 63 -27.66 -20.65 -23.50
CA LEU A 63 -27.63 -20.10 -24.86
C LEU A 63 -29.03 -20.05 -25.47
N ILE A 64 -29.41 -18.88 -25.99
CA ILE A 64 -30.66 -18.66 -26.72
C ILE A 64 -30.41 -18.83 -28.22
N THR A 65 -29.48 -18.06 -28.78
CA THR A 65 -29.11 -18.13 -30.20
C THR A 65 -27.78 -17.42 -30.47
N ASN A 66 -27.21 -17.70 -31.64
CA ASN A 66 -26.12 -16.92 -32.23
C ASN A 66 -26.65 -16.10 -33.40
N LEU A 67 -26.16 -14.86 -33.53
CA LEU A 67 -26.52 -13.93 -34.61
C LEU A 67 -25.23 -13.43 -35.29
N THR A 68 -25.37 -13.00 -36.55
CA THR A 68 -24.28 -12.39 -37.32
C THR A 68 -24.79 -11.16 -38.04
N LEU A 69 -24.08 -10.04 -37.91
CA LEU A 69 -24.47 -8.75 -38.50
C LEU A 69 -23.27 -7.99 -39.09
N THR A 70 -23.56 -6.95 -39.88
CA THR A 70 -22.58 -6.03 -40.50
C THR A 70 -23.04 -4.59 -40.33
N ALA A 71 -22.13 -3.62 -40.53
CA ALA A 71 -22.37 -2.21 -40.20
C ALA A 71 -23.41 -1.43 -41.02
N ASN A 72 -24.20 -2.09 -41.86
CA ASN A 72 -25.36 -1.47 -42.52
C ASN A 72 -26.57 -2.41 -42.54
N ASN A 73 -26.48 -3.52 -41.82
CA ASN A 73 -27.52 -4.52 -41.75
C ASN A 73 -27.72 -4.97 -40.30
N PRO A 74 -28.34 -4.11 -39.47
CA PRO A 74 -28.80 -4.53 -38.16
C PRO A 74 -29.67 -5.79 -38.27
N VAL A 75 -29.53 -6.69 -37.31
CA VAL A 75 -30.31 -7.92 -37.24
C VAL A 75 -31.45 -7.72 -36.26
N SER A 76 -32.62 -8.29 -36.54
CA SER A 76 -33.61 -8.52 -35.48
C SER A 76 -33.89 -10.00 -35.32
N TYR A 77 -34.11 -10.40 -34.08
CA TYR A 77 -34.40 -11.76 -33.67
C TYR A 77 -35.66 -11.76 -32.82
N ARG A 78 -36.71 -12.46 -33.29
CA ARG A 78 -37.90 -12.74 -32.50
C ARG A 78 -37.66 -13.99 -31.66
N PHE A 79 -37.84 -13.87 -30.35
CA PHE A 79 -37.65 -14.98 -29.43
C PHE A 79 -38.66 -16.10 -29.71
N GLN A 80 -38.33 -17.32 -29.28
CA GLN A 80 -39.12 -18.52 -29.54
C GLN A 80 -39.92 -18.90 -28.29
N GLY A 81 -41.12 -19.47 -28.50
CA GLY A 81 -42.02 -19.89 -27.43
C GLY A 81 -43.31 -19.07 -27.42
N ALA A 82 -44.43 -19.67 -27.01
CA ALA A 82 -45.71 -18.97 -26.94
C ALA A 82 -45.75 -18.08 -25.69
N PHE A 83 -46.11 -16.81 -25.84
CA PHE A 83 -46.22 -15.88 -24.71
C PHE A 83 -47.19 -16.37 -23.60
N THR A 84 -48.23 -17.13 -23.95
CA THR A 84 -49.18 -17.74 -23.00
C THR A 84 -48.56 -18.81 -22.11
N ALA A 85 -47.38 -19.32 -22.46
CA ALA A 85 -46.66 -20.36 -21.71
C ALA A 85 -45.65 -19.79 -20.70
N THR A 86 -45.42 -18.47 -20.69
CA THR A 86 -44.47 -17.81 -19.78
C THR A 86 -45.21 -16.91 -18.80
N PRO A 87 -45.24 -17.22 -17.48
CA PRO A 87 -45.88 -16.35 -16.50
C PRO A 87 -45.09 -15.05 -16.29
N ARG A 88 -45.75 -14.04 -15.73
CA ARG A 88 -45.12 -12.82 -15.23
C ARG A 88 -44.05 -13.16 -14.18
N ASN A 89 -43.04 -12.32 -14.05
CA ASN A 89 -42.10 -12.41 -12.95
C ASN A 89 -42.75 -11.83 -11.69
N ASP A 90 -42.65 -12.53 -10.57
CA ASP A 90 -43.15 -12.04 -9.29
C ASP A 90 -42.18 -11.01 -8.70
N ILE A 91 -42.73 -9.98 -8.04
CA ILE A 91 -41.91 -9.10 -7.20
C ILE A 91 -41.46 -9.84 -5.93
N ASN A 92 -40.43 -9.31 -5.29
CA ASN A 92 -39.81 -9.85 -4.09
C ASN A 92 -39.27 -11.28 -4.24
N THR A 93 -38.89 -11.65 -5.46
CA THR A 93 -38.37 -12.98 -5.81
C THR A 93 -37.01 -12.84 -6.48
N VAL A 94 -36.07 -13.70 -6.07
CA VAL A 94 -34.76 -13.83 -6.72
C VAL A 94 -34.88 -14.85 -7.85
N TYR A 95 -34.44 -14.45 -9.04
CA TYR A 95 -34.39 -15.31 -10.23
C TYR A 95 -32.95 -15.40 -10.74
N ASP A 96 -32.58 -16.54 -11.31
CA ASP A 96 -31.26 -16.80 -11.90
C ASP A 96 -31.24 -16.75 -13.43
N ASP A 97 -32.40 -16.90 -14.10
CA ASP A 97 -32.50 -17.10 -15.55
C ASP A 97 -33.33 -16.03 -16.29
N ARG A 98 -33.68 -14.92 -15.62
CA ARG A 98 -34.61 -13.91 -16.14
C ARG A 98 -33.95 -12.73 -16.84
N GLY A 99 -32.68 -12.46 -16.56
CA GLY A 99 -31.92 -11.43 -17.27
C GLY A 99 -31.44 -11.90 -18.64
N LEU A 100 -31.06 -10.95 -19.49
CA LEU A 100 -30.45 -11.21 -20.80
C LEU A 100 -29.02 -10.68 -20.83
N ILE A 101 -28.10 -11.49 -21.35
CA ILE A 101 -26.71 -11.13 -21.60
C ILE A 101 -26.46 -11.24 -23.11
N VAL A 102 -25.94 -10.17 -23.70
CA VAL A 102 -25.55 -10.10 -25.11
C VAL A 102 -24.04 -9.94 -25.17
N THR A 103 -23.34 -10.89 -25.80
CA THR A 103 -21.88 -10.84 -25.97
C THR A 103 -21.54 -10.83 -27.46
N ALA A 104 -20.66 -9.94 -27.88
CA ALA A 104 -20.32 -9.72 -29.28
C ALA A 104 -18.80 -9.68 -29.50
N SER A 105 -18.38 -10.09 -30.71
CA SER A 105 -16.97 -10.00 -31.12
C SER A 105 -16.46 -8.55 -31.24
N HIS A 106 -17.38 -7.62 -31.55
CA HIS A 106 -17.14 -6.19 -31.74
C HIS A 106 -18.28 -5.39 -31.12
N PRO A 107 -18.08 -4.09 -30.85
CA PRO A 107 -19.13 -3.22 -30.31
C PRO A 107 -20.46 -3.28 -31.08
N VAL A 108 -21.57 -3.46 -30.35
CA VAL A 108 -22.94 -3.51 -30.87
C VAL A 108 -23.87 -2.58 -30.08
N LEU A 109 -24.91 -2.05 -30.74
CA LEU A 109 -26.04 -1.40 -30.08
C LEU A 109 -27.15 -2.43 -29.92
N VAL A 110 -27.80 -2.46 -28.76
CA VAL A 110 -28.86 -3.43 -28.44
C VAL A 110 -30.15 -2.72 -28.05
N ASN A 111 -31.24 -3.03 -28.74
CA ASN A 111 -32.60 -2.58 -28.42
C ASN A 111 -33.53 -3.79 -28.27
N LEU A 112 -34.09 -3.95 -27.07
CA LEU A 112 -35.05 -5.00 -26.76
C LEU A 112 -36.44 -4.38 -26.74
N ARG A 113 -37.38 -4.92 -27.52
CA ARG A 113 -38.71 -4.35 -27.67
C ARG A 113 -39.78 -5.43 -27.80
N ASN A 114 -41.01 -5.09 -27.46
CA ASN A 114 -42.14 -5.95 -27.75
C ASN A 114 -42.55 -5.85 -29.22
N ILE A 115 -43.17 -6.92 -29.72
CA ILE A 115 -43.79 -6.93 -31.04
C ILE A 115 -45.27 -6.59 -30.89
N ALA A 116 -45.67 -5.45 -31.45
CA ALA A 116 -47.01 -4.92 -31.26
C ALA A 116 -48.12 -5.80 -31.86
N SER A 117 -49.24 -5.95 -31.15
CA SER A 117 -50.34 -6.82 -31.61
C SER A 117 -51.73 -6.49 -31.04
N ASP A 118 -52.43 -5.49 -31.60
CA ASP A 118 -53.72 -5.01 -31.08
C ASP A 118 -54.98 -5.77 -31.57
N ALA A 119 -54.87 -7.04 -31.98
CA ALA A 119 -56.05 -7.78 -32.40
C ALA A 119 -56.88 -8.28 -31.17
N PRO A 120 -58.23 -8.34 -31.28
CA PRO A 120 -59.13 -8.56 -30.13
C PRO A 120 -59.37 -10.05 -29.75
N LEU A 121 -58.51 -10.99 -30.14
CA LEU A 121 -58.70 -12.45 -29.94
C LEU A 121 -57.73 -13.02 -28.88
N SER A 122 -57.65 -14.35 -28.69
CA SER A 122 -56.92 -15.00 -27.57
C SER A 122 -55.74 -15.89 -28.01
N ASN A 123 -55.10 -15.61 -29.14
CA ASN A 123 -53.89 -16.30 -29.65
C ASN A 123 -52.67 -15.35 -29.73
N SER A 124 -51.50 -15.82 -30.17
CA SER A 124 -50.26 -15.02 -30.29
C SER A 124 -50.39 -13.74 -31.11
N ALA A 125 -51.45 -13.57 -31.90
CA ALA A 125 -51.73 -12.32 -32.61
C ALA A 125 -52.45 -11.25 -31.75
N ASN A 126 -52.52 -11.37 -30.41
CA ASN A 126 -53.33 -10.47 -29.55
C ASN A 126 -52.59 -10.01 -28.30
N ILE A 127 -51.28 -9.86 -28.41
CA ILE A 127 -50.43 -9.28 -27.37
C ILE A 127 -50.73 -7.77 -27.28
N LYS A 128 -51.49 -7.41 -26.24
CA LYS A 128 -51.56 -6.02 -25.74
C LYS A 128 -50.25 -5.71 -25.02
N GLY A 129 -49.70 -4.55 -25.32
CA GLY A 129 -48.56 -3.96 -24.64
C GLY A 129 -47.29 -3.85 -25.49
N ASN A 130 -46.83 -2.62 -25.67
CA ASN A 130 -45.66 -2.31 -26.45
C ASN A 130 -44.68 -1.47 -25.63
N ALA A 131 -43.50 -2.03 -25.37
CA ALA A 131 -42.42 -1.27 -24.77
C ALA A 131 -41.10 -1.48 -25.50
N SER A 132 -40.17 -0.54 -25.31
CA SER A 132 -38.85 -0.58 -25.93
C SER A 132 -37.77 -0.09 -24.98
N LEU A 133 -36.81 -0.96 -24.69
CA LEU A 133 -35.60 -0.66 -23.93
C LEU A 133 -34.40 -0.58 -24.87
N VAL A 134 -33.59 0.46 -24.76
CA VAL A 134 -32.24 0.47 -25.37
C VAL A 134 -31.23 0.19 -24.29
N SER A 135 -30.38 -0.83 -24.52
CA SER A 135 -29.35 -1.14 -23.55
C SER A 135 -28.24 -0.09 -23.60
N PHE A 136 -27.92 0.49 -22.46
CA PHE A 136 -26.81 1.43 -22.28
C PHE A 136 -25.44 0.74 -22.24
N GLY A 137 -25.40 -0.60 -22.29
CA GLY A 137 -24.17 -1.37 -22.20
C GLY A 137 -23.39 -1.05 -20.93
N TYR A 138 -22.10 -0.73 -21.03
CA TYR A 138 -21.29 -0.38 -19.86
C TYR A 138 -21.70 0.94 -19.20
N GLU A 139 -22.31 1.89 -19.91
CA GLU A 139 -22.83 3.14 -19.31
C GLU A 139 -24.06 2.88 -18.40
N GLY A 140 -24.70 1.72 -18.53
CA GLY A 140 -25.82 1.29 -17.71
C GLY A 140 -25.45 0.48 -16.47
N LEU A 141 -24.15 0.20 -16.28
CA LEU A 141 -23.63 -0.58 -15.16
C LEU A 141 -23.17 0.35 -14.04
N GLY A 142 -23.70 0.21 -12.83
CA GLY A 142 -23.36 1.12 -11.73
C GLY A 142 -23.50 0.53 -10.33
N LEU A 143 -23.14 1.35 -9.34
CA LEU A 143 -23.24 1.04 -7.91
C LEU A 143 -24.35 1.83 -7.20
N GLU A 144 -24.87 2.88 -7.82
CA GLU A 144 -25.91 3.72 -7.25
C GLU A 144 -26.92 4.12 -8.33
N PHE A 145 -28.21 3.98 -8.00
CA PHE A 145 -29.32 4.31 -8.88
C PHE A 145 -30.40 5.10 -8.11
N ARG A 146 -31.17 5.89 -8.86
CA ARG A 146 -32.40 6.54 -8.38
C ARG A 146 -33.56 6.04 -9.23
N VAL A 147 -34.43 5.24 -8.61
CA VAL A 147 -35.59 4.71 -9.33
C VAL A 147 -36.62 5.80 -9.58
N GLY A 148 -37.35 5.73 -10.69
CA GLY A 148 -38.37 6.71 -11.02
C GLY A 148 -39.35 6.19 -12.06
N TYR A 149 -40.19 7.07 -12.56
CA TYR A 149 -41.18 6.79 -13.59
C TYR A 149 -41.53 8.11 -14.28
N TYR A 150 -42.11 8.08 -15.49
CA TYR A 150 -42.38 9.32 -16.23
C TYR A 150 -43.40 10.25 -15.55
N ARG A 151 -44.23 9.69 -14.65
CA ARG A 151 -45.19 10.42 -13.80
C ARG A 151 -45.06 10.01 -12.34
N THR A 152 -45.38 10.92 -11.44
CA THR A 152 -45.37 10.70 -9.98
C THR A 152 -46.68 10.14 -9.44
N SER A 153 -47.79 10.28 -10.17
CA SER A 153 -49.09 9.71 -9.82
C SER A 153 -49.26 8.32 -10.41
N THR A 154 -49.65 7.36 -9.58
CA THR A 154 -50.07 6.02 -10.01
C THR A 154 -51.58 5.91 -10.24
N ILE A 155 -52.32 7.02 -10.10
CA ILE A 155 -53.76 7.06 -10.38
C ILE A 155 -54.00 6.74 -11.86
N GLY A 156 -54.85 5.74 -12.13
CA GLY A 156 -55.06 5.20 -13.47
C GLY A 156 -54.03 4.14 -13.87
N LEU A 157 -53.28 3.58 -12.90
CA LEU A 157 -52.72 2.24 -12.96
C LEU A 157 -53.61 1.31 -12.10
N VAL A 158 -54.20 0.28 -12.68
CA VAL A 158 -55.00 -0.78 -12.06
C VAL A 158 -54.04 -1.77 -11.42
N GLY A 159 -54.03 -1.77 -10.08
CA GLY A 159 -53.46 -2.84 -9.27
C GLY A 159 -51.95 -2.81 -9.03
N ASP A 160 -51.15 -2.08 -9.83
CA ASP A 160 -49.68 -2.22 -9.78
C ASP A 160 -48.93 -0.87 -9.77
N ASN A 161 -47.88 -0.79 -8.95
CA ASN A 161 -46.87 0.28 -8.97
C ASN A 161 -45.84 0.01 -10.06
N PRO A 162 -45.02 1.01 -10.47
CA PRO A 162 -43.82 0.74 -11.25
C PRO A 162 -42.98 -0.36 -10.61
N VAL A 163 -42.56 -1.30 -11.44
CA VAL A 163 -41.74 -2.44 -11.06
C VAL A 163 -40.32 -2.15 -11.49
N TYR A 164 -39.41 -2.25 -10.55
CA TYR A 164 -37.98 -2.10 -10.76
C TYR A 164 -37.33 -3.47 -10.71
N SER A 165 -36.26 -3.65 -11.46
CA SER A 165 -35.45 -4.85 -11.39
C SER A 165 -33.97 -4.49 -11.29
N VAL A 166 -33.23 -5.35 -10.61
CA VAL A 166 -31.77 -5.28 -10.50
C VAL A 166 -31.20 -6.64 -10.87
N MET A 167 -30.07 -6.68 -11.58
CA MET A 167 -29.33 -7.90 -11.90
C MET A 167 -27.85 -7.71 -11.55
N ALA A 168 -27.28 -8.69 -10.84
CA ALA A 168 -25.87 -8.70 -10.44
C ALA A 168 -24.95 -9.21 -11.55
N THR A 169 -23.80 -8.56 -11.74
CA THR A 169 -22.77 -9.00 -12.71
C THR A 169 -21.69 -9.87 -12.07
N GLU A 170 -21.68 -9.97 -10.73
CA GLU A 170 -20.69 -10.67 -9.92
C GLU A 170 -21.35 -11.44 -8.77
N ASP A 171 -20.66 -12.47 -8.26
CA ASP A 171 -21.11 -13.24 -7.11
C ASP A 171 -21.10 -12.41 -5.82
N ASP A 172 -21.89 -12.80 -4.81
CA ASP A 172 -21.95 -12.12 -3.50
C ASP A 172 -22.21 -10.60 -3.57
N THR A 173 -22.99 -10.17 -4.56
CA THR A 173 -23.39 -8.76 -4.72
C THR A 173 -24.50 -8.43 -3.73
N GLN A 174 -24.24 -7.49 -2.83
CA GLN A 174 -25.20 -6.95 -1.88
C GLN A 174 -25.84 -5.71 -2.48
N VAL A 175 -27.17 -5.71 -2.57
CA VAL A 175 -27.98 -4.59 -3.05
C VAL A 175 -28.86 -4.10 -1.89
N ASP A 176 -28.63 -2.86 -1.46
CA ASP A 176 -29.45 -2.14 -0.50
C ASP A 176 -30.57 -1.38 -1.23
N ILE A 177 -31.81 -1.79 -0.97
CA ILE A 177 -33.04 -1.15 -1.43
C ILE A 177 -33.73 -0.56 -0.20
N PHE A 178 -33.46 0.71 0.11
CA PHE A 178 -34.09 1.42 1.22
C PHE A 178 -33.98 0.69 2.58
N SER A 179 -32.74 0.33 2.97
CA SER A 179 -32.41 -0.40 4.21
C SER A 179 -32.83 -1.87 4.24
N GLN A 180 -33.16 -2.44 3.08
CA GLN A 180 -33.28 -3.88 2.89
C GLN A 180 -32.13 -4.37 2.00
N VAL A 181 -31.24 -5.18 2.57
CA VAL A 181 -30.11 -5.75 1.84
C VAL A 181 -30.50 -7.12 1.27
N ILE A 182 -30.24 -7.30 -0.03
CA ILE A 182 -30.45 -8.53 -0.77
C ILE A 182 -29.10 -8.99 -1.31
N THR A 183 -28.79 -10.27 -1.18
CA THR A 183 -27.56 -10.85 -1.75
C THR A 183 -27.90 -11.61 -3.03
N LEU A 184 -27.24 -11.24 -4.12
CA LEU A 184 -27.39 -11.83 -5.44
C LEU A 184 -26.05 -12.37 -5.92
N ASN A 185 -26.06 -13.57 -6.50
CA ASN A 185 -24.92 -14.09 -7.24
C ASN A 185 -24.93 -13.60 -8.70
N LYS A 186 -23.84 -13.83 -9.44
CA LYS A 186 -23.73 -13.42 -10.84
C LYS A 186 -24.90 -13.96 -11.66
N GLY A 187 -25.54 -13.08 -12.42
CA GLY A 187 -26.71 -13.40 -13.24
C GLY A 187 -28.02 -13.46 -12.45
N GLN A 188 -27.99 -13.47 -11.12
CA GLN A 188 -29.22 -13.38 -10.34
C GLN A 188 -29.80 -11.97 -10.39
N SER A 189 -31.12 -11.92 -10.35
CA SER A 189 -31.91 -10.70 -10.44
C SER A 189 -33.02 -10.69 -9.39
N TYR A 190 -33.45 -9.49 -9.02
CA TYR A 190 -34.53 -9.27 -8.06
C TYR A 190 -35.45 -8.17 -8.56
N LEU A 191 -36.76 -8.42 -8.51
CA LEU A 191 -37.79 -7.45 -8.87
C LEU A 191 -38.46 -6.89 -7.63
N PHE A 192 -38.80 -5.61 -7.62
CA PHE A 192 -39.38 -4.92 -6.47
C PHE A 192 -40.19 -3.69 -6.88
N THR A 193 -40.97 -3.16 -5.96
CA THR A 193 -41.64 -1.86 -6.10
C THR A 193 -41.08 -0.90 -5.06
N ALA A 194 -40.89 0.36 -5.43
CA ALA A 194 -40.44 1.40 -4.53
C ALA A 194 -41.08 2.75 -4.88
N ALA A 195 -41.02 3.73 -3.96
CA ALA A 195 -41.44 5.08 -4.29
C ALA A 195 -40.47 5.72 -5.30
N PRO A 196 -40.94 6.52 -6.27
CA PRO A 196 -40.05 7.32 -7.11
C PRO A 196 -39.06 8.14 -6.26
N GLY A 197 -37.79 8.14 -6.66
CA GLY A 197 -36.70 8.77 -5.91
C GLY A 197 -35.91 7.85 -4.99
N THR A 198 -36.41 6.63 -4.73
CA THR A 198 -35.74 5.67 -3.84
C THR A 198 -34.32 5.37 -4.34
N GLN A 199 -33.37 5.40 -3.41
CA GLN A 199 -31.98 5.04 -3.67
C GLN A 199 -31.85 3.52 -3.71
N VAL A 200 -31.07 3.03 -4.66
CA VAL A 200 -30.58 1.64 -4.66
C VAL A 200 -29.06 1.69 -4.75
N VAL A 201 -28.39 1.05 -3.79
CA VAL A 201 -26.93 1.04 -3.68
C VAL A 201 -26.44 -0.40 -3.67
N SER A 202 -25.34 -0.69 -4.36
CA SER A 202 -24.72 -2.01 -4.34
C SER A 202 -23.22 -1.93 -4.04
N ASN A 203 -22.68 -3.00 -3.44
CA ASN A 203 -21.25 -3.12 -3.17
C ASN A 203 -20.42 -3.54 -4.40
N LYS A 204 -21.10 -4.09 -5.43
CA LYS A 204 -20.55 -4.52 -6.71
C LYS A 204 -21.46 -4.07 -7.85
N VAL A 205 -20.95 -4.08 -9.06
CA VAL A 205 -21.63 -3.55 -10.24
C VAL A 205 -22.95 -4.30 -10.51
N VAL A 206 -24.01 -3.54 -10.80
CA VAL A 206 -25.32 -4.07 -11.19
C VAL A 206 -25.90 -3.31 -12.37
N VAL A 207 -26.93 -3.88 -13.00
CA VAL A 207 -27.78 -3.20 -13.98
C VAL A 207 -29.22 -3.16 -13.49
N MET A 208 -29.97 -2.10 -13.83
CA MET A 208 -31.36 -1.94 -13.40
C MET A 208 -32.30 -1.51 -14.52
N ASN A 209 -33.55 -2.00 -14.47
CA ASN A 209 -34.63 -1.59 -15.37
C ASN A 209 -35.85 -1.12 -14.58
N VAL A 210 -36.71 -0.35 -15.26
CA VAL A 210 -38.05 0.04 -14.81
C VAL A 210 -39.07 -0.51 -15.79
N GLY A 211 -40.23 -0.91 -15.30
CA GLY A 211 -41.40 -1.12 -16.12
C GLY A 211 -42.70 -1.17 -15.33
N SER A 212 -43.77 -1.70 -15.93
CA SER A 212 -45.04 -1.93 -15.24
C SER A 212 -45.70 -3.25 -15.66
N TYR A 213 -46.58 -3.77 -14.81
CA TYR A 213 -47.36 -4.97 -15.14
C TYR A 213 -48.52 -4.71 -16.11
N GLY A 214 -48.85 -3.44 -16.41
CA GLY A 214 -49.84 -3.12 -17.44
C GLY A 214 -49.48 -3.74 -18.79
N ASP A 215 -48.18 -3.78 -19.12
CA ASP A 215 -47.66 -4.10 -20.46
C ASP A 215 -47.16 -5.53 -20.69
N THR A 216 -47.45 -6.46 -19.78
CA THR A 216 -46.95 -7.81 -20.02
C THR A 216 -47.68 -8.43 -21.22
N PRO A 217 -47.04 -9.24 -22.07
CA PRO A 217 -47.76 -9.95 -23.12
C PRO A 217 -48.91 -10.81 -22.55
N GLN A 218 -50.19 -10.46 -22.81
CA GLN A 218 -51.39 -11.12 -22.26
C GLN A 218 -52.50 -11.37 -23.30
N THR A 219 -53.39 -12.34 -23.02
CA THR A 219 -54.65 -12.54 -23.76
C THR A 219 -55.77 -11.60 -23.25
N CYS A 220 -56.53 -11.03 -24.18
CA CYS A 220 -57.53 -9.98 -23.94
C CYS A 220 -58.66 -10.39 -22.96
N GLY A 221 -58.90 -9.59 -21.91
CA GLY A 221 -59.92 -9.96 -20.91
C GLY A 221 -60.19 -9.05 -19.71
N ALA A 222 -59.89 -7.75 -19.72
CA ALA A 222 -60.49 -6.67 -18.92
C ALA A 222 -59.60 -5.42 -19.05
N ASN A 223 -60.16 -4.29 -19.49
CA ASN A 223 -59.56 -2.94 -19.49
C ASN A 223 -58.03 -2.93 -19.32
N GLY A 224 -57.32 -3.32 -20.38
CA GLY A 224 -55.86 -3.37 -20.39
C GLY A 224 -55.31 -1.96 -20.28
N GLU A 225 -54.29 -1.80 -19.46
CA GLU A 225 -53.55 -0.55 -19.33
C GLU A 225 -52.20 -0.74 -19.98
N ASP A 226 -51.81 0.22 -20.78
CA ASP A 226 -50.62 0.14 -21.60
C ASP A 226 -49.43 0.60 -20.75
N GLY A 227 -48.35 -0.17 -20.78
CA GLY A 227 -47.23 0.01 -19.88
C GLY A 227 -45.89 0.10 -20.59
N THR A 228 -44.86 0.03 -19.77
CA THR A 228 -43.61 0.72 -20.00
C THR A 228 -42.47 -0.21 -19.67
N PHE A 229 -41.34 -0.08 -20.37
CA PHE A 229 -40.12 -0.80 -20.02
C PHE A 229 -38.90 -0.08 -20.58
N ASP A 230 -37.97 0.31 -19.70
CA ASP A 230 -36.70 0.88 -20.11
C ASP A 230 -35.60 0.66 -19.07
N GLN A 231 -34.36 0.92 -19.46
CA GLN A 231 -33.20 0.81 -18.59
C GLN A 231 -33.09 2.05 -17.69
N ILE A 232 -32.72 1.85 -16.42
CA ILE A 232 -32.46 2.93 -15.47
C ILE A 232 -30.98 3.32 -15.58
N ALA A 233 -30.73 4.61 -15.75
CA ALA A 233 -29.37 5.15 -15.75
C ALA A 233 -28.78 5.17 -14.33
N PRO A 234 -27.54 4.68 -14.12
CA PRO A 234 -26.85 4.82 -12.84
C PRO A 234 -26.45 6.29 -12.60
N VAL A 235 -26.30 6.67 -11.33
CA VAL A 235 -26.06 8.06 -10.91
C VAL A 235 -24.80 8.68 -11.56
N HIS A 236 -23.76 7.89 -11.79
CA HIS A 236 -22.51 8.36 -12.42
C HIS A 236 -22.63 8.67 -13.92
N SER A 237 -23.67 8.19 -14.60
CA SER A 237 -23.90 8.45 -16.03
C SER A 237 -24.78 9.67 -16.28
N LEU A 238 -25.34 10.29 -15.23
CA LEU A 238 -26.31 11.37 -15.35
C LEU A 238 -25.65 12.71 -15.72
N GLY A 239 -26.33 13.48 -16.56
CA GLY A 239 -25.98 14.86 -16.88
C GLY A 239 -26.87 15.90 -16.21
N THR A 240 -26.71 17.16 -16.61
CA THR A 240 -27.45 18.31 -16.08
C THR A 240 -28.34 18.98 -17.11
N LYS A 241 -28.26 18.59 -18.38
CA LYS A 241 -29.01 19.20 -19.47
C LYS A 241 -29.69 18.11 -20.29
N TYR A 242 -31.00 18.26 -20.49
CA TYR A 242 -31.85 17.29 -21.20
C TYR A 242 -32.85 18.01 -22.08
N MET A 243 -33.28 17.38 -23.16
CA MET A 243 -34.37 17.89 -23.99
C MET A 243 -35.39 16.79 -24.26
N VAL A 244 -36.65 17.14 -24.01
CA VAL A 244 -37.80 16.28 -24.29
C VAL A 244 -38.62 16.89 -25.41
N VAL A 245 -39.07 16.06 -26.34
CA VAL A 245 -39.85 16.45 -27.51
C VAL A 245 -41.23 15.83 -27.39
N ARG A 246 -42.27 16.65 -27.55
CA ARG A 246 -43.66 16.21 -27.51
C ARG A 246 -43.99 15.35 -28.73
N GLY A 247 -44.61 14.19 -28.49
CA GLY A 247 -45.08 13.28 -29.52
C GLY A 247 -46.49 13.60 -30.01
N GLU A 248 -47.14 12.62 -30.64
CA GLU A 248 -48.49 12.70 -31.19
C GLU A 248 -49.58 12.50 -30.13
N GLY A 249 -49.21 12.47 -28.85
CA GLY A 249 -50.14 12.15 -27.79
C GLY A 249 -51.26 13.13 -27.57
N THR A 250 -52.39 12.59 -27.10
CA THR A 250 -53.57 13.37 -26.75
C THR A 250 -53.20 14.38 -25.64
N PRO A 251 -53.46 15.69 -25.80
CA PRO A 251 -53.26 16.66 -24.73
C PRO A 251 -53.99 16.26 -23.45
N ALA A 252 -53.37 16.44 -22.29
CA ALA A 252 -54.04 16.15 -21.03
C ALA A 252 -55.26 17.07 -20.83
N THR A 253 -56.40 16.47 -20.48
CA THR A 253 -57.66 17.18 -20.22
C THR A 253 -57.56 18.07 -18.97
N ALA A 254 -58.47 19.05 -18.83
CA ALA A 254 -58.47 19.97 -17.71
C ALA A 254 -58.60 19.30 -16.31
N GLY A 255 -59.10 18.06 -16.23
CA GLY A 255 -59.15 17.26 -15.00
C GLY A 255 -57.90 16.42 -14.72
N GLN A 256 -57.10 16.15 -15.75
CA GLN A 256 -55.82 15.42 -15.68
C GLN A 256 -54.65 16.34 -15.24
N GLN A 257 -54.69 17.59 -15.70
CA GLN A 257 -53.70 18.63 -15.40
C GLN A 257 -53.42 18.83 -13.89
N PRO A 258 -54.43 18.93 -13.00
CA PRO A 258 -54.20 19.15 -11.56
C PRO A 258 -53.78 17.90 -10.77
N ALA A 259 -53.94 16.71 -11.35
CA ALA A 259 -53.82 15.44 -10.63
C ALA A 259 -52.58 14.61 -11.02
N GLY A 260 -51.73 15.17 -11.89
CA GLY A 260 -50.45 14.57 -12.25
C GLY A 260 -50.55 13.26 -13.03
N TYR A 261 -51.68 13.00 -13.69
CA TYR A 261 -51.88 11.84 -14.58
C TYR A 261 -52.27 12.32 -15.98
N GLY A 262 -51.60 11.83 -17.02
CA GLY A 262 -51.82 12.21 -18.42
C GLY A 262 -50.82 11.54 -19.37
N SER A 263 -51.05 11.69 -20.67
CA SER A 263 -50.41 10.92 -21.75
C SER A 263 -48.94 11.28 -22.00
N GLU A 264 -48.51 12.54 -21.85
CA GLU A 264 -47.13 12.95 -22.15
C GLU A 264 -46.54 13.86 -21.06
N GLN A 265 -45.84 13.23 -20.12
CA GLN A 265 -45.24 13.88 -18.96
C GLN A 265 -43.79 13.45 -18.77
N THR A 266 -43.01 14.35 -18.17
CA THR A 266 -41.65 14.08 -17.76
C THR A 266 -41.53 14.25 -16.25
N THR A 267 -40.83 13.34 -15.61
CA THR A 267 -40.44 13.44 -14.21
C THR A 267 -38.92 13.53 -14.09
N VAL A 268 -38.47 14.58 -13.41
CA VAL A 268 -37.08 14.77 -13.02
C VAL A 268 -36.91 14.29 -11.58
N VAL A 269 -35.83 13.55 -11.31
CA VAL A 269 -35.48 13.09 -9.95
C VAL A 269 -34.11 13.63 -9.57
N ALA A 270 -34.03 14.30 -8.42
CA ALA A 270 -32.77 14.81 -7.89
C ALA A 270 -31.88 13.68 -7.36
N THR A 271 -30.58 13.70 -7.68
CA THR A 271 -29.60 12.78 -7.07
C THR A 271 -29.09 13.29 -5.72
N GLU A 272 -29.14 14.62 -5.54
CA GLU A 272 -28.59 15.35 -4.40
C GLU A 272 -29.63 16.29 -3.79
N PRO A 273 -29.48 16.70 -2.51
CA PRO A 273 -30.32 17.73 -1.92
C PRO A 273 -30.05 19.12 -2.52
N ASN A 274 -31.07 19.97 -2.49
CA ASN A 274 -31.08 21.35 -2.98
C ASN A 274 -30.71 21.48 -4.46
N THR A 275 -31.12 20.52 -5.30
CA THR A 275 -30.95 20.60 -6.75
C THR A 275 -31.95 21.61 -7.33
N ILE A 276 -31.45 22.57 -8.09
CA ILE A 276 -32.25 23.56 -8.79
C ILE A 276 -32.43 23.11 -10.24
N ILE A 277 -33.68 22.98 -10.68
CA ILE A 277 -34.03 22.69 -12.07
C ILE A 277 -34.74 23.89 -12.70
N ASN A 278 -34.39 24.18 -13.96
CA ASN A 278 -34.99 25.19 -14.81
C ASN A 278 -35.55 24.51 -16.06
N ILE A 279 -36.84 24.72 -16.33
CA ILE A 279 -37.54 24.13 -17.48
C ILE A 279 -38.05 25.26 -18.37
N ASN A 280 -37.61 25.24 -19.62
CA ASN A 280 -38.03 26.18 -20.67
C ASN A 280 -38.79 25.43 -21.76
N HIS A 281 -40.00 25.88 -22.08
CA HIS A 281 -40.82 25.30 -23.14
C HIS A 281 -40.63 26.07 -24.45
N PHE A 282 -40.69 25.36 -25.57
CA PHE A 282 -40.61 25.94 -26.90
C PHE A 282 -41.72 25.37 -27.78
N SER A 283 -42.32 26.24 -28.58
CA SER A 283 -43.23 25.87 -29.67
C SER A 283 -42.53 24.98 -30.72
N PRO A 284 -43.27 24.33 -31.64
CA PRO A 284 -42.67 23.52 -32.71
C PRO A 284 -41.70 24.29 -33.62
N ASN A 285 -41.81 25.62 -33.67
CA ASN A 285 -40.89 26.50 -34.40
C ASN A 285 -39.67 26.94 -33.57
N GLY A 286 -39.47 26.35 -32.38
CA GLY A 286 -38.35 26.65 -31.49
C GLY A 286 -38.42 28.01 -30.79
N THR A 287 -39.58 28.68 -30.84
CA THR A 287 -39.81 29.93 -30.10
C THR A 287 -40.23 29.61 -28.67
N ALA A 288 -39.59 30.25 -27.69
CA ALA A 288 -39.91 30.07 -26.27
C ALA A 288 -41.38 30.37 -25.98
N PHE A 289 -42.00 29.58 -25.12
CA PHE A 289 -43.41 29.64 -24.75
C PHE A 289 -43.57 29.51 -23.23
N GLY A 290 -44.55 30.24 -22.68
CA GLY A 290 -44.81 30.25 -21.24
C GLY A 290 -43.72 30.95 -20.42
N ALA A 291 -43.93 31.05 -19.11
CA ALA A 291 -42.89 31.48 -18.18
C ALA A 291 -41.98 30.29 -17.86
N PRO A 292 -40.64 30.48 -17.80
CA PRO A 292 -39.73 29.45 -17.31
C PRO A 292 -40.15 28.93 -15.94
N ILE A 293 -40.05 27.63 -15.74
CA ILE A 293 -40.33 26.98 -14.45
C ILE A 293 -39.00 26.77 -13.73
N THR A 294 -38.84 27.33 -12.54
CA THR A 294 -37.70 27.04 -11.66
C THR A 294 -38.20 26.32 -10.42
N GLN A 295 -37.60 25.18 -10.08
CA GLN A 295 -37.93 24.40 -8.89
C GLN A 295 -36.68 24.06 -8.08
N ASN A 296 -36.79 24.17 -6.76
CA ASN A 296 -35.78 23.69 -5.82
C ASN A 296 -36.21 22.35 -5.24
N LEU A 297 -35.43 21.30 -5.52
CA LEU A 297 -35.59 19.95 -5.01
C LEU A 297 -34.74 19.81 -3.74
N GLY A 298 -35.35 20.06 -2.58
CA GLY A 298 -34.68 20.20 -1.28
C GLY A 298 -34.02 18.94 -0.72
N PHE A 299 -34.34 17.74 -1.21
CA PHE A 299 -33.70 16.49 -0.78
C PHE A 299 -33.41 15.54 -1.95
N ALA A 300 -32.39 14.68 -1.79
CA ALA A 300 -32.05 13.65 -2.77
C ALA A 300 -33.21 12.65 -2.94
N GLY A 301 -33.56 12.33 -4.18
CA GLY A 301 -34.73 11.56 -4.54
C GLY A 301 -36.02 12.39 -4.70
N GLN A 302 -36.03 13.68 -4.37
CA GLN A 302 -37.21 14.50 -4.63
C GLN A 302 -37.49 14.58 -6.14
N THR A 303 -38.76 14.40 -6.50
CA THR A 303 -39.22 14.38 -7.89
C THR A 303 -40.01 15.63 -8.27
N TYR A 304 -39.95 16.03 -9.53
CA TYR A 304 -40.82 17.05 -10.11
C TYR A 304 -41.34 16.62 -11.48
N THR A 305 -42.67 16.62 -11.67
CA THR A 305 -43.33 16.20 -12.90
C THR A 305 -43.93 17.40 -13.64
N PHE A 306 -43.76 17.45 -14.97
CA PHE A 306 -44.32 18.48 -15.84
C PHE A 306 -44.76 17.91 -17.20
N TYR A 307 -45.58 18.65 -17.94
CA TYR A 307 -46.08 18.25 -19.26
C TYR A 307 -45.13 18.68 -20.39
N HIS A 308 -45.07 17.88 -21.46
CA HIS A 308 -44.18 18.16 -22.58
C HIS A 308 -44.57 19.40 -23.39
N GLY A 309 -43.56 20.21 -23.70
CA GLY A 309 -43.65 21.33 -24.62
C GLY A 309 -44.73 22.33 -24.25
N ASP A 310 -45.54 22.73 -25.22
CA ASP A 310 -46.71 23.60 -25.00
C ASP A 310 -48.00 22.81 -24.65
N GLY A 311 -47.87 21.49 -24.48
CA GLY A 311 -48.98 20.58 -24.17
C GLY A 311 -49.92 20.28 -25.33
N ALA A 312 -49.81 20.99 -26.46
CA ALA A 312 -50.81 20.96 -27.53
C ALA A 312 -50.25 20.55 -28.89
N ASN A 313 -49.06 21.02 -29.27
CA ASN A 313 -48.53 20.88 -30.62
C ASN A 313 -47.39 19.86 -30.68
N LEU A 314 -47.49 18.94 -31.65
CA LEU A 314 -46.45 17.98 -32.00
C LEU A 314 -45.09 18.67 -32.20
N PHE A 315 -44.02 18.06 -31.71
CA PHE A 315 -42.64 18.59 -31.75
C PHE A 315 -42.37 19.85 -30.94
N SER A 316 -43.33 20.34 -30.14
CA SER A 316 -42.99 21.30 -29.08
C SER A 316 -42.00 20.66 -28.10
N THR A 317 -41.05 21.43 -27.57
CA THR A 317 -39.94 20.88 -26.79
C THR A 317 -39.87 21.49 -25.40
N SER A 318 -39.26 20.75 -24.48
CA SER A 318 -38.90 21.24 -23.14
C SER A 318 -37.42 21.02 -22.92
N LEU A 319 -36.70 22.10 -22.66
CA LEU A 319 -35.30 22.05 -22.24
C LEU A 319 -35.26 22.06 -20.72
N ILE A 320 -34.58 21.07 -20.14
CA ILE A 320 -34.38 20.91 -18.71
C ILE A 320 -32.90 21.21 -18.43
N GLU A 321 -32.63 22.17 -17.55
CA GLU A 321 -31.30 22.55 -17.10
C GLU A 321 -31.24 22.50 -15.58
N ALA A 322 -30.34 21.69 -15.04
CA ALA A 322 -30.11 21.53 -13.61
C ALA A 322 -28.72 22.06 -13.22
N ASP A 323 -28.56 22.46 -11.97
CA ASP A 323 -27.24 22.81 -11.41
C ASP A 323 -26.44 21.58 -10.95
N LYS A 324 -27.13 20.45 -10.75
CA LYS A 324 -26.57 19.16 -10.34
C LYS A 324 -27.12 18.02 -11.20
N PRO A 325 -26.44 16.85 -11.26
CA PRO A 325 -26.94 15.72 -12.03
C PRO A 325 -28.36 15.32 -11.63
N VAL A 326 -29.20 15.02 -12.61
CA VAL A 326 -30.58 14.55 -12.40
C VAL A 326 -30.86 13.40 -13.35
N ILE A 327 -31.80 12.52 -13.00
CA ILE A 327 -32.35 11.54 -13.95
C ILE A 327 -33.70 12.05 -14.45
N VAL A 328 -33.97 11.82 -15.73
CA VAL A 328 -35.16 12.32 -16.43
C VAL A 328 -35.89 11.16 -17.08
N TYR A 329 -37.11 10.90 -16.64
CA TYR A 329 -38.00 9.91 -17.22
C TYR A 329 -39.10 10.62 -18.00
N SER A 330 -39.28 10.28 -19.27
CA SER A 330 -40.26 10.88 -20.17
C SER A 330 -41.28 9.83 -20.60
N GLY A 331 -42.53 10.22 -20.74
CA GLY A 331 -43.62 9.36 -21.21
C GLY A 331 -44.15 9.86 -22.53
N THR A 332 -44.37 8.95 -23.47
CA THR A 332 -45.01 9.22 -24.75
C THR A 332 -46.30 8.43 -24.81
N ALA A 333 -47.39 8.96 -25.35
CA ALA A 333 -48.65 8.22 -25.42
C ALA A 333 -49.50 8.59 -26.61
N VAL A 334 -50.52 7.79 -26.92
CA VAL A 334 -51.63 8.09 -27.84
C VAL A 334 -52.90 7.46 -27.26
N ASP A 335 -53.94 8.25 -27.01
CA ASP A 335 -55.14 7.79 -26.28
C ASP A 335 -54.82 7.16 -24.91
N CYS A 336 -55.11 5.88 -24.71
CA CYS A 336 -54.75 5.12 -23.50
C CYS A 336 -53.33 4.53 -23.54
N GLU A 337 -52.73 4.44 -24.73
CA GLU A 337 -51.45 3.77 -24.99
C GLU A 337 -50.30 4.64 -24.53
N THR A 338 -49.44 4.17 -23.62
CA THR A 338 -48.33 4.96 -23.05
C THR A 338 -47.05 4.14 -22.95
N ASP A 339 -45.91 4.70 -23.35
CA ASP A 339 -44.57 4.12 -23.14
C ASP A 339 -43.64 5.11 -22.39
N ILE A 340 -42.55 4.62 -21.80
CA ILE A 340 -41.53 5.38 -21.08
C ILE A 340 -40.24 5.47 -21.92
N SER A 341 -39.46 6.49 -21.64
CA SER A 341 -38.03 6.50 -21.94
C SER A 341 -37.25 7.21 -20.83
N THR A 342 -36.12 6.64 -20.47
CA THR A 342 -35.04 7.32 -19.77
C THR A 342 -34.38 8.27 -20.77
N VAL A 343 -34.54 9.57 -20.54
CA VAL A 343 -34.04 10.61 -21.42
C VAL A 343 -32.54 10.75 -21.21
N LEU A 344 -31.80 10.77 -22.31
CA LEU A 344 -30.35 10.89 -22.30
C LEU A 344 -29.92 12.36 -22.22
N PRO A 345 -28.82 12.68 -21.53
CA PRO A 345 -28.29 14.04 -21.46
C PRO A 345 -27.85 14.53 -22.84
N ILE A 346 -27.80 15.85 -22.98
CA ILE A 346 -27.35 16.52 -24.21
C ILE A 346 -26.18 17.46 -23.94
N GLY A 347 -25.30 17.60 -24.94
CA GLY A 347 -24.11 18.45 -24.89
C GLY A 347 -22.87 17.77 -24.34
N GLY A 348 -21.72 18.45 -24.42
CA GLY A 348 -20.42 17.87 -24.06
C GLY A 348 -20.07 16.67 -24.94
N CYS A 349 -19.62 15.57 -24.32
CA CYS A 349 -19.34 14.31 -25.01
C CYS A 349 -20.58 13.38 -25.15
N ALA A 350 -21.78 13.82 -24.75
CA ALA A 350 -23.02 13.07 -24.94
C ALA A 350 -23.44 13.03 -26.42
N GLY A 351 -24.14 11.98 -26.83
CA GLY A 351 -24.55 11.80 -28.22
C GLY A 351 -23.88 10.62 -28.92
N SER A 352 -24.35 10.28 -30.12
CA SER A 352 -23.74 9.24 -30.96
C SER A 352 -23.47 9.78 -32.36
N LEU A 353 -22.38 9.33 -33.00
CA LEU A 353 -22.06 9.71 -34.39
C LEU A 353 -22.76 8.83 -35.44
N ASN A 354 -23.12 7.61 -35.04
CA ASN A 354 -23.71 6.61 -35.91
C ASN A 354 -24.67 5.71 -35.11
N ILE A 355 -25.96 5.79 -35.41
CA ILE A 355 -27.01 5.02 -34.76
C ILE A 355 -27.60 4.07 -35.79
N GLN A 356 -27.67 2.78 -35.44
CA GLN A 356 -28.18 1.75 -36.32
C GLN A 356 -29.25 0.92 -35.63
N THR A 357 -30.46 0.98 -36.16
CA THR A 357 -31.60 0.19 -35.70
C THR A 357 -32.48 -0.21 -36.89
N ARG A 358 -33.64 -0.81 -36.62
CA ARG A 358 -34.60 -1.25 -37.63
C ARG A 358 -35.97 -0.66 -37.37
N LYS A 359 -36.73 -0.47 -38.45
CA LYS A 359 -38.12 -0.03 -38.36
C LYS A 359 -38.96 -0.91 -37.42
N PHE A 360 -40.01 -0.33 -36.89
CA PHE A 360 -40.98 -1.06 -36.07
C PHE A 360 -41.89 -1.91 -36.95
N ILE A 361 -42.20 -3.11 -36.48
CA ILE A 361 -43.08 -4.06 -37.16
C ILE A 361 -44.08 -4.63 -36.15
N ASN A 362 -45.26 -4.99 -36.65
CA ASN A 362 -46.25 -5.67 -35.83
C ASN A 362 -46.06 -7.20 -35.85
N TYR A 363 -46.93 -7.90 -35.12
CA TYR A 363 -46.90 -9.36 -35.02
C TYR A 363 -46.91 -10.09 -36.37
N ASN A 364 -47.63 -9.55 -37.36
CA ASN A 364 -47.73 -10.10 -38.71
C ASN A 364 -46.60 -9.66 -39.66
N ASN A 365 -45.56 -9.01 -39.13
CA ASN A 365 -44.44 -8.42 -39.88
C ASN A 365 -44.85 -7.29 -40.82
N ASN A 366 -45.98 -6.63 -40.58
CA ASN A 366 -46.36 -5.41 -41.29
C ASN A 366 -45.67 -4.20 -40.64
N ASP A 367 -45.42 -3.19 -41.45
CA ASP A 367 -44.80 -1.94 -41.01
C ASP A 367 -45.72 -1.15 -40.07
N LEU A 368 -45.13 -0.55 -39.03
CA LEU A 368 -45.81 0.34 -38.09
C LEU A 368 -45.39 1.80 -38.32
N PRO A 369 -46.30 2.77 -38.13
CA PRO A 369 -45.97 4.19 -38.23
C PRO A 369 -45.02 4.59 -37.10
N TYR A 370 -44.07 5.48 -37.42
CA TYR A 370 -43.16 6.07 -36.45
C TYR A 370 -42.76 7.47 -36.85
N PHE A 371 -42.44 8.29 -35.86
CA PHE A 371 -41.66 9.50 -36.06
C PHE A 371 -40.33 9.41 -35.31
N GLY A 372 -39.40 10.27 -35.67
CA GLY A 372 -38.12 10.38 -35.02
C GLY A 372 -37.64 11.81 -35.00
N PHE A 373 -36.72 12.07 -34.08
CA PHE A 373 -36.04 13.35 -34.00
C PHE A 373 -34.57 13.19 -33.66
N CYS A 374 -33.76 14.12 -34.17
CA CYS A 374 -32.35 14.27 -33.85
C CYS A 374 -32.12 15.64 -33.22
N ILE A 375 -31.42 15.68 -32.09
CA ILE A 375 -30.94 16.89 -31.43
C ILE A 375 -29.44 17.01 -31.71
N ILE A 376 -29.00 18.17 -32.19
CA ILE A 376 -27.60 18.44 -32.53
C ILE A 376 -27.18 19.86 -32.15
N GLU A 377 -25.95 20.02 -31.65
CA GLU A 377 -25.34 21.31 -31.30
C GLU A 377 -24.66 21.98 -32.50
N SER A 378 -25.36 22.05 -33.64
CA SER A 378 -24.81 22.68 -34.83
C SER A 378 -25.88 23.25 -35.76
N PRO A 379 -25.71 24.51 -36.24
CA PRO A 379 -26.58 25.09 -37.25
C PRO A 379 -26.39 24.48 -38.64
N THR A 380 -25.27 23.82 -38.91
CA THR A 380 -24.85 23.52 -40.30
C THR A 380 -24.36 22.11 -40.52
N VAL A 381 -23.88 21.40 -39.50
CA VAL A 381 -23.39 20.03 -39.69
C VAL A 381 -24.54 19.14 -40.16
N PRO A 382 -24.41 18.46 -41.31
CA PRO A 382 -25.47 17.60 -41.84
C PRO A 382 -25.76 16.39 -40.95
N VAL A 383 -27.02 15.96 -40.95
CA VAL A 383 -27.45 14.67 -40.40
C VAL A 383 -28.03 13.85 -41.54
N PHE A 384 -27.61 12.59 -41.63
CA PHE A 384 -28.00 11.68 -42.69
C PHE A 384 -28.87 10.54 -42.16
N ILE A 385 -29.84 10.08 -42.94
CA ILE A 385 -30.56 8.82 -42.76
C ILE A 385 -30.33 7.94 -43.98
N GLY A 386 -29.83 6.72 -43.79
CA GLY A 386 -29.53 5.81 -44.91
C GLY A 386 -28.56 6.42 -45.95
N GLY A 387 -27.66 7.30 -45.51
CA GLY A 387 -26.72 8.03 -46.36
C GLY A 387 -27.28 9.25 -47.09
N GLN A 388 -28.56 9.60 -46.89
CA GLN A 388 -29.19 10.79 -47.48
C GLN A 388 -29.38 11.89 -46.42
N ASN A 389 -29.11 13.15 -46.77
CA ASN A 389 -29.31 14.26 -45.85
C ASN A 389 -30.81 14.37 -45.49
N ILE A 390 -31.15 14.31 -44.20
CA ILE A 390 -32.55 14.26 -43.71
C ILE A 390 -33.33 15.50 -44.14
N GLU A 391 -32.74 16.69 -44.03
CA GLU A 391 -33.43 17.95 -44.36
C GLU A 391 -33.72 18.04 -45.86
N VAL A 392 -32.82 17.52 -46.69
CA VAL A 392 -33.02 17.43 -48.16
C VAL A 392 -34.08 16.39 -48.51
N LEU A 393 -34.04 15.23 -47.85
CA LEU A 393 -34.96 14.12 -48.09
C LEU A 393 -36.40 14.46 -47.69
N THR A 394 -36.58 15.04 -46.52
CA THR A 394 -37.89 15.30 -45.91
C THR A 394 -38.47 16.67 -46.28
N GLY A 395 -37.61 17.64 -46.65
CA GLY A 395 -37.99 19.05 -46.78
C GLY A 395 -38.19 19.77 -45.45
N ASN A 396 -38.06 19.06 -44.32
CA ASN A 396 -38.12 19.65 -42.99
C ASN A 396 -36.80 20.34 -42.67
N LEU A 397 -36.82 21.65 -42.48
CA LEU A 397 -35.64 22.40 -42.05
C LEU A 397 -35.40 22.18 -40.55
N ARG A 398 -34.14 22.11 -40.12
CA ARG A 398 -33.80 22.08 -38.69
C ARG A 398 -34.34 23.32 -37.96
N VAL A 399 -34.85 23.10 -36.76
CA VAL A 399 -35.47 24.14 -35.92
C VAL A 399 -34.49 24.55 -34.81
N PRO A 400 -34.05 25.83 -34.76
CA PRO A 400 -33.25 26.32 -33.64
C PRO A 400 -34.11 26.41 -32.38
N ILE A 401 -33.63 25.88 -31.26
CA ILE A 401 -34.33 25.94 -29.98
C ILE A 401 -33.91 27.22 -29.24
N GLY A 402 -34.68 28.30 -29.42
CA GLY A 402 -34.33 29.62 -28.90
C GLY A 402 -32.90 30.04 -29.26
N ASN A 403 -32.17 30.57 -28.27
CA ASN A 403 -30.75 30.93 -28.40
C ASN A 403 -29.83 29.91 -27.72
N THR A 404 -30.26 28.65 -27.58
CA THR A 404 -29.57 27.64 -26.77
C THR A 404 -28.37 26.98 -27.47
N GLY A 405 -28.25 27.17 -28.79
CA GLY A 405 -27.27 26.47 -29.62
C GLY A 405 -27.72 25.06 -30.07
N LEU A 406 -28.88 24.60 -29.60
CA LEU A 406 -29.46 23.30 -29.96
C LEU A 406 -30.39 23.42 -31.16
N TYR A 407 -30.33 22.42 -32.03
CA TYR A 407 -31.16 22.32 -33.23
C TYR A 407 -31.89 20.98 -33.24
N LEU A 408 -33.18 21.02 -33.56
CA LEU A 408 -34.04 19.85 -33.70
C LEU A 408 -34.27 19.54 -35.17
N ILE A 409 -34.06 18.29 -35.59
CA ILE A 409 -34.39 17.77 -36.92
C ILE A 409 -35.43 16.67 -36.74
N THR A 410 -36.57 16.75 -37.42
CA THR A 410 -37.67 15.79 -37.28
C THR A 410 -37.95 15.05 -38.59
N PHE A 411 -38.36 13.79 -38.47
CA PHE A 411 -38.70 12.92 -39.60
C PHE A 411 -39.77 11.90 -39.21
N ASN A 412 -40.39 11.25 -40.18
CA ASN A 412 -41.32 10.15 -39.98
C ASN A 412 -41.16 9.08 -41.06
N ASP A 413 -41.77 7.91 -40.84
CA ASP A 413 -41.73 6.78 -41.76
C ASP A 413 -42.09 7.19 -43.20
N ILE A 414 -43.10 8.04 -43.38
CA ILE A 414 -43.54 8.48 -44.72
C ILE A 414 -42.47 9.31 -45.41
N ASN A 415 -41.95 10.37 -44.76
CA ASN A 415 -41.07 11.34 -45.40
C ASN A 415 -39.62 10.85 -45.56
N VAL A 416 -39.23 9.77 -44.87
CA VAL A 416 -37.95 9.08 -45.10
C VAL A 416 -38.07 7.84 -45.98
N ASN A 417 -39.25 7.57 -46.56
CA ASN A 417 -39.54 6.38 -47.37
C ASN A 417 -39.42 5.03 -46.62
N ASN A 418 -39.72 5.04 -45.31
CA ASN A 418 -39.83 3.89 -44.41
C ASN A 418 -38.74 2.81 -44.60
N PRO A 419 -37.45 3.18 -44.43
CA PRO A 419 -36.35 2.27 -44.66
C PRO A 419 -36.38 1.11 -43.65
N THR A 420 -36.08 -0.11 -44.11
CA THR A 420 -35.99 -1.29 -43.23
C THR A 420 -34.96 -1.09 -42.12
N ASN A 421 -33.81 -0.50 -42.46
CA ASN A 421 -32.73 -0.19 -41.53
C ASN A 421 -32.67 1.34 -41.37
N ILE A 422 -32.76 1.79 -40.12
CA ILE A 422 -32.66 3.20 -39.77
C ILE A 422 -31.22 3.44 -39.34
N VAL A 423 -30.44 4.07 -40.22
CA VAL A 423 -29.03 4.39 -40.00
C VAL A 423 -28.88 5.90 -39.99
N LEU A 424 -28.72 6.48 -38.80
CA LEU A 424 -28.53 7.92 -38.60
C LEU A 424 -27.05 8.22 -38.42
N THR A 425 -26.49 9.16 -39.19
CA THR A 425 -25.08 9.54 -39.05
C THR A 425 -24.87 11.04 -39.08
N SER A 426 -23.84 11.51 -38.36
CA SER A 426 -23.36 12.88 -38.42
C SER A 426 -21.87 12.97 -38.07
N ALA A 427 -21.24 14.10 -38.40
CA ALA A 427 -19.86 14.39 -38.02
C ALA A 427 -19.75 14.94 -36.58
N LEU A 428 -20.88 15.29 -35.96
CA LEU A 428 -20.96 15.68 -34.55
C LEU A 428 -21.92 14.76 -33.79
N PRO A 429 -21.72 14.56 -32.48
CA PRO A 429 -22.62 13.76 -31.67
C PRO A 429 -24.06 14.26 -31.77
N LEU A 430 -24.99 13.32 -31.93
CA LEU A 430 -26.41 13.62 -31.98
C LEU A 430 -27.18 12.73 -30.99
N THR A 431 -28.20 13.32 -30.36
CA THR A 431 -29.14 12.60 -29.50
C THR A 431 -30.40 12.33 -30.31
N SER A 432 -30.71 11.05 -30.55
CA SER A 432 -31.91 10.67 -31.30
C SER A 432 -32.88 9.86 -30.47
N SER A 433 -34.16 10.05 -30.76
CA SER A 433 -35.20 9.12 -30.34
C SER A 433 -36.05 8.72 -31.55
N LEU A 434 -36.50 7.47 -31.53
CA LEU A 434 -37.53 6.97 -32.42
C LEU A 434 -38.74 6.63 -31.57
N VAL A 435 -39.89 7.11 -32.02
CA VAL A 435 -41.16 6.96 -31.33
C VAL A 435 -42.15 6.35 -32.31
N GLN A 436 -42.55 5.11 -32.00
CA GLN A 436 -43.63 4.43 -32.69
C GLN A 436 -44.94 4.92 -32.09
N GLN A 437 -45.72 5.68 -32.85
CA GLN A 437 -47.02 6.19 -32.40
C GLN A 437 -48.03 6.17 -33.54
N GLY A 438 -49.27 5.80 -33.21
CA GLY A 438 -50.41 5.76 -34.13
C GLY A 438 -51.07 4.38 -34.23
N SER A 439 -52.37 4.35 -34.55
CA SER A 439 -53.19 3.12 -34.63
C SER A 439 -53.32 2.29 -33.34
N GLY A 440 -53.31 2.94 -32.18
CA GLY A 440 -53.44 2.24 -30.88
C GLY A 440 -52.14 1.58 -30.41
N PHE A 441 -50.99 2.20 -30.70
CA PHE A 441 -49.69 1.67 -30.36
C PHE A 441 -48.78 2.80 -29.87
N SER A 442 -47.93 2.53 -28.87
CA SER A 442 -46.91 3.46 -28.37
C SER A 442 -45.62 2.71 -28.06
N MET A 443 -44.48 3.06 -28.66
CA MET A 443 -43.15 2.71 -28.18
C MET A 443 -42.20 3.89 -28.30
N SER A 444 -41.27 4.05 -27.38
CA SER A 444 -40.21 5.05 -27.48
C SER A 444 -38.87 4.51 -27.02
N ALA A 445 -37.81 4.95 -27.69
CA ALA A 445 -36.46 4.65 -27.28
C ALA A 445 -35.52 5.80 -27.65
N PHE A 446 -34.55 6.08 -26.77
CA PHE A 446 -33.43 6.95 -27.09
C PHE A 446 -32.25 6.11 -27.57
N PHE A 447 -31.82 6.38 -28.79
CA PHE A 447 -30.68 5.76 -29.44
C PHE A 447 -29.53 6.77 -29.39
N SER A 448 -28.88 6.89 -28.23
CA SER A 448 -27.74 7.78 -28.01
C SER A 448 -26.90 7.32 -26.83
N SER A 449 -25.79 8.01 -26.55
CA SER A 449 -24.97 7.75 -25.36
C SER A 449 -25.10 8.85 -24.31
N PHE A 450 -24.86 8.51 -23.04
CA PHE A 450 -24.75 9.50 -21.96
C PHE A 450 -23.51 10.38 -22.12
N GLY A 451 -22.50 9.84 -22.77
CA GLY A 451 -21.25 10.46 -23.16
C GLY A 451 -20.11 9.49 -22.93
N GLU A 452 -19.24 9.34 -23.94
CA GLU A 452 -18.24 8.27 -23.99
C GLU A 452 -17.52 8.12 -22.66
N ALA A 453 -17.81 7.04 -21.92
CA ALA A 453 -17.14 6.76 -20.66
C ALA A 453 -15.67 6.44 -20.89
N ALA A 454 -14.80 6.81 -19.94
CA ALA A 454 -13.43 6.32 -19.96
C ALA A 454 -13.40 4.79 -19.73
N GLU A 455 -12.36 4.11 -20.21
CA GLU A 455 -12.19 2.68 -19.92
C GLU A 455 -12.02 2.44 -18.40
N MET A 456 -12.53 1.30 -17.91
CA MET A 456 -12.37 0.90 -16.52
C MET A 456 -10.87 0.85 -16.16
N PRO A 457 -10.42 1.56 -15.11
CA PRO A 457 -9.03 1.52 -14.70
C PRO A 457 -8.67 0.13 -14.16
N VAL A 458 -7.41 -0.27 -14.33
CA VAL A 458 -6.90 -1.57 -13.88
C VAL A 458 -5.96 -1.41 -12.69
N VAL A 459 -5.90 -2.44 -11.84
CA VAL A 459 -4.85 -2.56 -10.83
C VAL A 459 -3.54 -2.93 -11.52
N ALA A 460 -2.71 -1.93 -11.81
CA ALA A 460 -1.45 -2.12 -12.53
C ALA A 460 -0.38 -2.77 -11.66
N LYS A 461 -0.30 -2.39 -10.37
CA LYS A 461 0.73 -2.89 -9.45
C LYS A 461 0.31 -2.74 -7.99
N ARG A 462 0.64 -3.73 -7.16
CA ARG A 462 0.73 -3.59 -5.69
C ARG A 462 2.18 -3.27 -5.32
N ASN A 463 2.41 -2.14 -4.67
CA ASN A 463 3.76 -1.65 -4.36
C ASN A 463 4.30 -2.28 -3.06
N ALA A 464 5.62 -2.22 -2.89
CA ALA A 464 6.29 -2.75 -1.70
C ALA A 464 5.94 -1.95 -0.43
N ASP A 465 5.49 -0.70 -0.57
CA ASP A 465 5.00 0.17 0.51
C ASP A 465 3.50 -0.02 0.81
N CYS A 466 2.88 -1.07 0.26
CA CYS A 466 1.47 -1.44 0.34
C CYS A 466 0.47 -0.46 -0.31
N SER A 467 0.96 0.59 -0.98
CA SER A 467 0.12 1.37 -1.89
C SER A 467 -0.22 0.56 -3.15
N ILE A 468 -1.28 0.96 -3.86
CA ILE A 468 -1.68 0.34 -5.11
C ILE A 468 -1.62 1.37 -6.23
N THR A 469 -1.03 0.99 -7.37
CA THR A 469 -1.04 1.82 -8.57
C THR A 469 -2.17 1.39 -9.48
N LEU A 470 -3.13 2.29 -9.70
CA LEU A 470 -4.16 2.18 -10.72
C LEU A 470 -3.66 2.78 -12.03
N GLU A 471 -4.12 2.24 -13.14
CA GLU A 471 -3.80 2.72 -14.48
C GLU A 471 -5.06 2.79 -15.35
N ALA A 472 -5.28 3.95 -15.94
CA ALA A 472 -6.32 4.22 -16.93
C ALA A 472 -5.73 4.19 -18.35
N GLU A 473 -6.60 4.26 -19.37
CA GLU A 473 -6.20 4.48 -20.75
C GLU A 473 -5.28 5.72 -20.90
N SER A 474 -4.29 5.66 -21.77
CA SER A 474 -3.32 6.74 -21.96
C SER A 474 -3.69 7.68 -23.13
N GLY A 475 -3.15 8.89 -23.15
CA GLY A 475 -3.24 9.80 -24.30
C GLY A 475 -4.08 11.05 -24.07
N TYR A 476 -4.70 11.19 -22.90
CA TYR A 476 -5.52 12.34 -22.53
C TYR A 476 -4.71 13.36 -21.72
N SER A 477 -5.10 14.63 -21.83
CA SER A 477 -4.43 15.76 -21.17
C SER A 477 -4.72 15.86 -19.67
N GLN A 478 -5.81 15.25 -19.22
CA GLN A 478 -6.30 15.30 -17.84
C GLN A 478 -7.12 14.05 -17.51
N TYR A 479 -6.95 13.56 -16.29
CA TYR A 479 -7.68 12.45 -15.68
C TYR A 479 -8.33 12.95 -14.39
N VAL A 480 -9.63 12.72 -14.22
CA VAL A 480 -10.34 13.00 -12.97
C VAL A 480 -10.69 11.68 -12.33
N TRP A 481 -10.00 11.35 -11.25
CA TRP A 481 -10.22 10.12 -10.50
C TRP A 481 -11.30 10.33 -9.45
N LEU A 482 -12.14 9.31 -9.27
CA LEU A 482 -13.21 9.29 -8.30
C LEU A 482 -13.01 8.11 -7.34
N LEU A 483 -13.33 8.34 -6.06
CA LEU A 483 -13.39 7.33 -5.00
C LEU A 483 -14.82 7.29 -4.48
N ASN A 484 -15.47 6.13 -4.59
CA ASN A 484 -16.85 5.91 -4.19
C ASN A 484 -17.82 6.95 -4.81
N GLY A 485 -17.60 7.26 -6.10
CA GLY A 485 -18.41 8.20 -6.87
C GLY A 485 -18.12 9.69 -6.62
N SER A 486 -17.32 10.02 -5.60
CA SER A 486 -16.90 11.40 -5.33
C SER A 486 -15.55 11.69 -5.97
N LYS A 487 -15.35 12.91 -6.46
CA LYS A 487 -14.04 13.33 -6.99
C LYS A 487 -12.95 13.14 -5.93
N TYR A 488 -11.95 12.32 -6.24
CA TYR A 488 -10.79 12.04 -5.41
C TYR A 488 -9.64 12.96 -5.77
N GLU A 489 -9.18 12.91 -7.03
CA GLU A 489 -8.03 13.69 -7.49
C GLU A 489 -8.15 14.04 -8.99
N THR A 490 -7.37 15.02 -9.44
CA THR A 490 -7.19 15.29 -10.87
C THR A 490 -5.70 15.22 -11.21
N THR A 491 -5.34 14.35 -12.14
CA THR A 491 -3.95 14.10 -12.56
C THR A 491 -3.77 14.42 -14.05
N THR A 492 -2.52 14.61 -14.47
CA THR A 492 -2.14 14.69 -15.90
C THR A 492 -1.53 13.39 -16.41
N THR A 493 -1.30 12.43 -15.53
CA THR A 493 -0.83 11.08 -15.83
C THR A 493 -1.97 10.09 -15.73
N ASN A 494 -1.98 9.07 -16.59
CA ASN A 494 -2.96 7.98 -16.57
C ASN A 494 -2.79 7.01 -15.39
N LYS A 495 -1.94 7.33 -14.41
CA LYS A 495 -1.68 6.52 -13.22
C LYS A 495 -2.04 7.27 -11.96
N LEU A 496 -2.58 6.55 -10.98
CA LEU A 496 -2.91 7.02 -9.64
C LEU A 496 -2.33 6.05 -8.61
N ILE A 497 -1.66 6.57 -7.59
CA ILE A 497 -1.26 5.78 -6.42
C ILE A 497 -2.33 5.98 -5.35
N VAL A 498 -2.88 4.88 -4.83
CA VAL A 498 -3.94 4.89 -3.83
C VAL A 498 -3.50 4.18 -2.55
N THR A 499 -3.97 4.70 -1.43
CA THR A 499 -3.65 4.23 -0.07
C THR A 499 -4.90 3.91 0.75
N GLU A 500 -6.09 3.98 0.12
CA GLU A 500 -7.38 3.72 0.74
C GLU A 500 -8.12 2.64 -0.05
N SER A 501 -8.85 1.77 0.64
CA SER A 501 -9.75 0.81 -0.01
C SER A 501 -11.01 1.52 -0.52
N GLY A 502 -11.56 1.05 -1.63
CA GLY A 502 -12.82 1.57 -2.16
C GLY A 502 -13.00 1.28 -3.64
N SER A 503 -14.04 1.92 -4.19
CA SER A 503 -14.42 1.80 -5.60
C SER A 503 -13.86 2.99 -6.39
N TYR A 504 -12.84 2.76 -7.22
CA TYR A 504 -12.19 3.80 -8.00
C TYR A 504 -12.69 3.85 -9.44
N ALA A 505 -12.99 5.05 -9.95
CA ALA A 505 -13.35 5.29 -11.35
C ALA A 505 -12.57 6.49 -11.90
N VAL A 506 -12.61 6.70 -13.22
CA VAL A 506 -11.89 7.80 -13.88
C VAL A 506 -12.72 8.46 -14.98
N GLN A 507 -12.54 9.76 -15.18
CA GLN A 507 -12.93 10.49 -16.38
C GLN A 507 -11.67 11.01 -17.09
N VAL A 508 -11.73 11.13 -18.40
CA VAL A 508 -10.63 11.67 -19.23
C VAL A 508 -11.10 12.90 -20.00
N MET A 509 -10.19 13.86 -20.20
CA MET A 509 -10.48 15.05 -21.01
C MET A 509 -10.33 14.76 -22.50
N ARG A 510 -11.41 14.89 -23.26
CA ARG A 510 -11.52 14.72 -24.71
C ARG A 510 -11.78 16.07 -25.40
N ASP A 511 -11.74 16.09 -26.73
CA ASP A 511 -12.02 17.31 -27.52
C ASP A 511 -13.45 17.86 -27.30
N CYS A 512 -14.40 16.97 -26.99
CA CYS A 512 -15.79 17.30 -26.66
C CYS A 512 -16.02 17.67 -25.19
N GLY A 513 -14.97 17.65 -24.35
CA GLY A 513 -15.06 17.86 -22.89
C GLY A 513 -14.68 16.63 -22.08
N LEU A 514 -15.07 16.59 -20.80
CA LEU A 514 -14.85 15.41 -19.97
C LEU A 514 -15.71 14.23 -20.46
N SER A 515 -15.10 13.05 -20.49
CA SER A 515 -15.75 11.77 -20.73
C SER A 515 -16.83 11.48 -19.68
N GLY A 516 -17.70 10.50 -19.96
CA GLY A 516 -18.46 9.83 -18.90
C GLY A 516 -17.52 9.20 -17.86
N ILE A 517 -18.03 8.94 -16.66
CA ILE A 517 -17.30 8.22 -15.61
C ILE A 517 -17.12 6.76 -16.04
N SER A 518 -15.91 6.22 -15.92
CA SER A 518 -15.64 4.81 -16.21
C SER A 518 -16.43 3.87 -15.30
N ALA A 519 -16.58 2.61 -15.72
CA ALA A 519 -16.91 1.57 -14.75
C ALA A 519 -15.88 1.56 -13.60
N PRO A 520 -16.30 1.30 -12.35
CA PRO A 520 -15.38 1.32 -11.22
C PRO A 520 -14.57 0.02 -11.09
N VAL A 521 -13.38 0.14 -10.48
CA VAL A 521 -12.57 -0.99 -10.00
C VAL A 521 -12.57 -1.00 -8.48
N SER A 522 -12.90 -2.16 -7.88
CA SER A 522 -12.81 -2.35 -6.43
C SER A 522 -11.36 -2.60 -6.02
N VAL A 523 -10.89 -1.82 -5.04
CA VAL A 523 -9.52 -1.87 -4.51
C VAL A 523 -9.56 -2.15 -3.02
N ASP A 524 -8.79 -3.14 -2.59
CA ASP A 524 -8.56 -3.46 -1.18
C ASP A 524 -7.08 -3.25 -0.83
N VAL A 525 -6.82 -2.26 0.02
CA VAL A 525 -5.53 -1.84 0.54
C VAL A 525 -5.38 -2.35 1.97
N VAL A 526 -4.33 -3.14 2.22
CA VAL A 526 -3.95 -3.60 3.56
C VAL A 526 -2.75 -2.78 4.03
N PRO A 527 -2.87 -1.92 5.05
CA PRO A 527 -1.76 -1.10 5.55
C PRO A 527 -0.58 -1.92 6.09
N CYS A 528 0.64 -1.39 5.93
CA CYS A 528 1.88 -2.00 6.42
C CYS A 528 2.90 -0.92 6.84
N SER A 529 4.04 -1.30 7.43
CA SER A 529 5.12 -0.40 7.84
C SER A 529 6.50 -0.84 7.33
N ASP A 530 7.52 0.01 7.49
CA ASP A 530 8.95 -0.33 7.34
C ASP A 530 9.68 0.35 8.50
N LEU A 531 9.92 -0.36 9.60
CA LEU A 531 10.50 0.19 10.81
C LEU A 531 12.00 -0.04 10.85
N GLU A 532 12.76 1.03 10.66
CA GLU A 532 14.21 1.02 10.79
C GLU A 532 14.64 1.41 12.20
N ILE A 533 15.69 0.74 12.69
CA ILE A 533 16.41 1.13 13.91
C ILE A 533 17.89 1.29 13.61
N ILE A 534 18.48 2.37 14.13
CA ILE A 534 19.91 2.63 14.11
C ILE A 534 20.36 2.82 15.56
N LYS A 535 21.41 2.10 15.95
CA LYS A 535 21.98 2.18 17.30
C LYS A 535 23.46 2.49 17.22
N GLU A 536 23.85 3.56 17.92
CA GLU A 536 25.24 4.00 17.96
C GLU A 536 25.67 4.41 19.37
N THR A 537 26.98 4.35 19.61
CA THR A 537 27.61 4.90 20.80
C THR A 537 27.99 6.33 20.48
N THR A 538 27.26 7.30 21.01
CA THR A 538 27.50 8.72 20.73
C THR A 538 28.50 9.35 21.67
N LYS A 539 28.76 8.70 22.81
CA LYS A 539 29.75 9.14 23.79
C LYS A 539 30.38 7.95 24.53
N GLN A 540 31.70 7.98 24.68
CA GLN A 540 32.47 7.11 25.58
C GLN A 540 33.59 7.95 26.21
N GLU A 541 33.42 8.37 27.46
CA GLU A 541 34.41 9.10 28.25
C GLU A 541 34.71 8.30 29.52
N ASP A 542 35.93 7.75 29.61
CA ASP A 542 36.30 6.80 30.65
C ASP A 542 35.30 5.63 30.77
N LEU A 543 34.58 5.54 31.89
CA LEU A 543 33.57 4.52 32.14
C LEU A 543 32.15 4.96 31.75
N ASP A 544 31.93 6.22 31.42
CA ASP A 544 30.61 6.76 31.11
C ASP A 544 30.33 6.65 29.60
N VAL A 545 29.19 6.04 29.27
CA VAL A 545 28.80 5.68 27.93
C VAL A 545 27.39 6.19 27.66
N THR A 546 27.18 6.80 26.49
CA THR A 546 25.85 7.15 25.98
C THR A 546 25.57 6.37 24.70
N PHE A 547 24.51 5.57 24.72
CA PHE A 547 23.93 4.98 23.51
C PHE A 547 22.81 5.88 22.98
N THR A 548 22.79 6.09 21.67
CA THR A 548 21.66 6.72 20.96
C THR A 548 20.98 5.68 20.07
N ILE A 549 19.67 5.57 20.21
CA ILE A 549 18.80 4.72 19.40
C ILE A 549 17.90 5.65 18.60
N THR A 550 17.95 5.53 17.29
CA THR A 550 17.09 6.28 16.35
C THR A 550 16.17 5.30 15.65
N VAL A 551 14.86 5.53 15.69
CA VAL A 551 13.87 4.71 14.99
C VAL A 551 13.13 5.53 13.96
N THR A 552 12.87 4.95 12.79
CA THR A 552 12.18 5.63 11.68
C THR A 552 11.16 4.71 11.04
N ASN A 553 9.95 5.21 10.76
CA ASN A 553 9.02 4.53 9.86
C ASN A 553 9.29 4.99 8.42
N LEU A 554 9.99 4.18 7.64
CA LEU A 554 10.36 4.48 6.25
C LEU A 554 9.18 4.32 5.27
N ASN A 555 8.01 3.85 5.73
CA ASN A 555 6.83 3.82 4.88
C ASN A 555 6.34 5.26 4.61
N PRO A 556 6.15 5.66 3.33
CA PRO A 556 5.78 7.03 2.99
C PRO A 556 4.28 7.35 3.14
N TYR A 557 3.43 6.35 3.38
CA TYR A 557 1.97 6.50 3.36
C TYR A 557 1.29 6.11 4.66
N PHE A 558 1.73 5.03 5.32
CA PHE A 558 1.02 4.43 6.45
C PHE A 558 1.69 4.71 7.80
N THR A 559 0.86 4.96 8.81
CA THR A 559 1.28 5.21 10.19
C THR A 559 1.31 3.90 10.97
N GLU A 560 2.43 3.58 11.63
CA GLU A 560 2.48 2.50 12.62
C GLU A 560 1.84 3.00 13.93
N PRO A 561 0.74 2.41 14.42
CA PRO A 561 0.05 2.92 15.60
C PRO A 561 0.73 2.57 16.93
N ASN A 562 1.57 1.53 16.98
CA ASN A 562 2.21 1.08 18.22
C ASN A 562 3.60 0.47 17.99
N ALA A 563 4.57 1.33 17.71
CA ALA A 563 5.99 0.98 17.67
C ALA A 563 6.56 0.80 19.09
N VAL A 564 7.31 -0.28 19.29
CA VAL A 564 7.95 -0.64 20.55
C VAL A 564 9.38 -1.09 20.26
N VAL A 565 10.34 -0.51 21.00
CA VAL A 565 11.74 -0.89 20.97
C VAL A 565 12.08 -1.72 22.22
N THR A 566 12.89 -2.76 22.05
CA THR A 566 13.52 -3.49 23.15
C THR A 566 15.04 -3.31 23.05
N ASP A 567 15.65 -2.78 24.11
CA ASP A 567 17.08 -2.60 24.31
C ASP A 567 17.37 -2.77 25.80
N ILE A 568 17.78 -3.98 26.20
CA ILE A 568 18.17 -4.23 27.59
C ILE A 568 19.69 -4.15 27.69
N LEU A 569 20.18 -3.29 28.58
CA LEU A 569 21.62 -3.15 28.79
C LEU A 569 22.20 -4.51 29.26
N PRO A 570 23.23 -5.03 28.58
CA PRO A 570 23.84 -6.30 28.96
C PRO A 570 24.67 -6.15 30.25
N ASN A 571 25.04 -7.29 30.85
CA ASN A 571 26.00 -7.33 31.93
C ASN A 571 27.32 -6.69 31.47
N GLY A 572 27.83 -5.74 32.23
CA GLY A 572 28.88 -4.82 31.77
C GLY A 572 28.51 -3.36 32.00
N PHE A 573 27.22 -3.05 31.91
CA PHE A 573 26.70 -1.69 32.05
C PHE A 573 25.77 -1.54 33.24
N MET A 574 25.92 -0.43 33.96
CA MET A 574 24.99 0.04 34.97
C MET A 574 24.25 1.26 34.43
N TYR A 575 22.92 1.16 34.39
CA TYR A 575 22.05 2.24 33.95
C TYR A 575 22.21 3.49 34.84
N VAL A 576 22.26 4.68 34.23
CA VAL A 576 22.30 5.97 34.92
C VAL A 576 21.02 6.76 34.63
N SER A 577 20.74 7.04 33.36
CA SER A 577 19.56 7.79 32.92
C SER A 577 19.18 7.47 31.48
N SER A 578 17.98 7.89 31.08
CA SER A 578 17.56 7.87 29.67
C SER A 578 16.70 9.07 29.35
N THR A 579 16.77 9.55 28.12
CA THR A 579 15.88 10.59 27.60
C THR A 579 15.29 10.12 26.29
N ALA A 580 13.96 9.96 26.24
CA ALA A 580 13.23 9.65 25.02
C ALA A 580 12.59 10.92 24.44
N SER A 581 12.59 11.07 23.12
CA SER A 581 11.87 12.15 22.44
C SER A 581 10.35 12.02 22.61
N VAL A 582 9.85 10.78 22.67
CA VAL A 582 8.45 10.42 22.94
C VAL A 582 8.36 9.19 23.83
N GLY A 583 7.23 9.02 24.52
CA GLY A 583 6.97 7.83 25.30
C GLY A 583 7.88 7.68 26.53
N THR A 584 8.05 6.45 26.99
CA THR A 584 8.87 6.13 28.18
C THR A 584 9.69 4.87 27.96
N TYR A 585 10.93 4.89 28.44
CA TYR A 585 11.83 3.74 28.51
C TYR A 585 11.86 3.19 29.92
N ASN A 586 11.79 1.86 30.05
CA ASN A 586 11.90 1.14 31.31
C ASN A 586 13.23 0.38 31.34
N SER A 587 14.18 0.82 32.18
CA SER A 587 15.52 0.24 32.28
C SER A 587 15.57 -1.20 32.79
N ASP A 588 14.55 -1.66 33.53
CA ASP A 588 14.51 -3.02 34.06
C ASP A 588 14.13 -4.06 32.99
N THR A 589 13.34 -3.63 32.00
CA THR A 589 12.84 -4.49 30.92
C THR A 589 13.50 -4.20 29.57
N GLY A 590 14.15 -3.06 29.43
CA GLY A 590 14.67 -2.55 28.17
C GLY A 590 13.61 -2.04 27.20
N VAL A 591 12.34 -1.93 27.62
CA VAL A 591 11.24 -1.58 26.71
C VAL A 591 11.08 -0.07 26.62
N TRP A 592 11.13 0.46 25.39
CA TRP A 592 10.72 1.82 25.05
C TRP A 592 9.44 1.80 24.24
N ASN A 593 8.37 2.36 24.81
CA ASN A 593 7.07 2.49 24.16
C ASN A 593 7.05 3.78 23.32
N VAL A 594 7.39 3.69 22.04
CA VAL A 594 7.40 4.84 21.11
C VAL A 594 5.96 5.29 20.82
N GLY A 595 5.06 4.33 20.60
CA GLY A 595 3.66 4.60 20.30
C GLY A 595 3.44 4.83 18.80
N VAL A 596 2.75 5.92 18.45
CA VAL A 596 2.41 6.24 17.05
C VAL A 596 3.63 6.78 16.31
N LEU A 597 3.99 6.17 15.18
CA LEU A 597 5.07 6.61 14.29
C LEU A 597 4.53 6.86 12.89
N ALA A 598 4.31 8.15 12.57
CA ALA A 598 3.76 8.59 11.29
C ALA A 598 4.72 8.32 10.11
N PRO A 599 4.25 8.43 8.85
CA PRO A 599 5.10 8.21 7.69
C PRO A 599 6.34 9.09 7.68
N ASN A 600 7.52 8.49 7.48
CA ASN A 600 8.84 9.13 7.52
C ASN A 600 9.18 9.82 8.85
N GLN A 601 8.44 9.56 9.94
CA GLN A 601 8.73 10.13 11.25
C GLN A 601 9.90 9.38 11.90
N THR A 602 10.78 10.13 12.56
CA THR A 602 11.93 9.63 13.31
C THR A 602 11.81 10.03 14.78
N GLU A 603 12.10 9.10 15.68
CA GLU A 603 12.14 9.31 17.12
C GLU A 603 13.46 8.80 17.71
N VAL A 604 13.90 9.36 18.83
CA VAL A 604 15.22 9.12 19.41
C VAL A 604 15.13 8.80 20.91
N LEU A 605 15.93 7.83 21.35
CA LEU A 605 16.17 7.51 22.75
C LEU A 605 17.67 7.58 23.03
N THR A 606 18.07 8.33 24.06
CA THR A 606 19.43 8.28 24.62
C THR A 606 19.43 7.50 25.92
N ILE A 607 20.42 6.63 26.12
CA ILE A 607 20.63 5.85 27.35
C ILE A 607 22.05 6.12 27.84
N ASP A 608 22.16 6.75 29.01
CA ASP A 608 23.42 6.95 29.72
C ASP A 608 23.65 5.80 30.70
N CYS A 609 24.84 5.22 30.66
CA CYS A 609 25.24 4.11 31.50
C CYS A 609 26.72 4.18 31.87
N ARG A 610 27.13 3.38 32.86
CA ARG A 610 28.51 3.27 33.34
C ARG A 610 29.02 1.84 33.20
N ILE A 611 30.27 1.67 32.76
CA ILE A 611 30.93 0.36 32.71
C ILE A 611 31.23 -0.12 34.14
N THR A 612 30.89 -1.37 34.46
CA THR A 612 31.04 -1.94 35.82
C THR A 612 31.99 -3.13 35.92
N ASN A 613 32.25 -3.85 34.82
CA ASN A 613 33.23 -4.93 34.76
C ASN A 613 33.68 -5.19 33.31
N LEU A 614 34.68 -6.05 33.13
CA LEU A 614 34.97 -6.69 31.85
C LEU A 614 33.77 -7.59 31.47
N GLY A 615 33.03 -7.19 30.43
CA GLY A 615 31.74 -7.79 30.06
C GLY A 615 31.46 -7.76 28.55
N ASP A 616 30.22 -8.07 28.16
CA ASP A 616 29.80 -7.98 26.76
C ASP A 616 29.56 -6.52 26.39
N TYR A 617 30.46 -5.94 25.60
CA TYR A 617 30.38 -4.55 25.16
C TYR A 617 29.49 -4.36 23.92
N VAL A 618 28.67 -5.36 23.56
CA VAL A 618 27.69 -5.28 22.48
C VAL A 618 26.30 -5.02 23.06
N ASN A 619 25.77 -3.82 22.87
CA ASN A 619 24.37 -3.53 23.18
C ASN A 619 23.49 -3.64 21.92
N LYS A 620 22.34 -4.30 22.03
CA LYS A 620 21.44 -4.62 20.92
C LYS A 620 20.06 -4.01 21.12
N ALA A 621 19.57 -3.31 20.10
CA ALA A 621 18.20 -2.83 20.04
C ALA A 621 17.39 -3.57 18.97
N THR A 622 16.08 -3.70 19.19
CA THR A 622 15.14 -4.26 18.20
C THR A 622 13.83 -3.48 18.24
N ILE A 623 13.32 -3.05 17.08
CA ILE A 623 12.02 -2.40 16.94
C ILE A 623 10.97 -3.40 16.42
N SER A 624 9.74 -3.27 16.92
CA SER A 624 8.57 -4.02 16.46
C SER A 624 7.34 -3.11 16.42
N GLY A 625 6.34 -3.50 15.63
CA GLY A 625 5.07 -2.78 15.48
C GLY A 625 3.89 -3.74 15.41
N THR A 626 2.71 -3.20 15.15
CA THR A 626 1.47 -3.96 14.98
C THR A 626 1.11 -4.21 13.52
N LEU A 627 1.57 -3.36 12.60
CA LEU A 627 1.45 -3.58 11.17
C LEU A 627 2.49 -4.60 10.70
N GLU A 628 2.22 -5.25 9.56
CA GLU A 628 3.22 -6.09 8.90
C GLU A 628 4.39 -5.22 8.45
N ASP A 629 5.60 -5.59 8.86
CA ASP A 629 6.82 -4.88 8.46
C ASP A 629 7.36 -5.45 7.15
N THR A 630 7.46 -4.59 6.15
CA THR A 630 7.86 -4.96 4.79
C THR A 630 9.35 -5.31 4.68
N LYS A 631 10.18 -4.97 5.67
CA LYS A 631 11.63 -5.12 5.60
C LYS A 631 12.30 -5.42 6.95
N MET A 632 11.84 -6.46 7.64
CA MET A 632 12.40 -6.96 8.92
C MET A 632 13.94 -6.93 9.16
N SER A 633 14.76 -6.95 8.10
CA SER A 633 16.23 -6.89 8.18
C SER A 633 16.80 -5.61 8.81
N ASN A 634 16.07 -4.49 8.81
CA ASN A 634 16.52 -3.22 9.42
C ASN A 634 15.86 -2.95 10.79
N ASN A 635 15.14 -3.92 11.35
CA ASN A 635 14.45 -3.81 12.64
C ASN A 635 15.35 -4.14 13.83
N THR A 636 16.64 -4.41 13.61
CA THR A 636 17.60 -4.75 14.65
C THR A 636 18.94 -4.13 14.34
N ASP A 637 19.55 -3.52 15.35
CA ASP A 637 20.90 -2.98 15.24
C ASP A 637 21.68 -3.17 16.55
N THR A 638 23.00 -3.18 16.44
CA THR A 638 23.92 -3.39 17.56
C THR A 638 24.99 -2.32 17.58
N SER A 639 25.30 -1.79 18.76
CA SER A 639 26.46 -0.94 18.97
C SER A 639 27.47 -1.65 19.86
N THR A 640 28.73 -1.68 19.42
CA THR A 640 29.83 -2.29 20.15
C THR A 640 30.78 -1.21 20.64
N ILE A 641 31.16 -1.29 21.91
CA ILE A 641 32.12 -0.39 22.53
C ILE A 641 33.51 -1.01 22.50
N ALA A 642 34.55 -0.19 22.29
CA ALA A 642 35.93 -0.64 22.44
C ALA A 642 36.24 -0.89 23.94
N PRO A 643 36.94 -1.97 24.28
CA PRO A 643 37.36 -2.22 25.66
C PRO A 643 38.24 -1.07 26.16
N TYR A 644 38.13 -0.77 27.45
CA TYR A 644 38.96 0.24 28.10
C TYR A 644 40.28 -0.40 28.55
N ILE A 645 41.37 -0.09 27.84
CA ILE A 645 42.70 -0.71 27.93
C ILE A 645 43.69 0.23 28.62
N ALA A 646 44.21 -0.20 29.77
CA ALA A 646 45.36 0.40 30.45
C ALA A 646 46.37 -0.71 30.78
N ASP A 647 47.66 -0.41 30.85
CA ASP A 647 48.75 -1.39 31.10
C ASP A 647 49.39 -1.02 32.42
N ILE A 648 49.06 -1.77 33.48
CA ILE A 648 49.56 -1.50 34.83
C ILE A 648 50.79 -2.35 35.08
N ASP A 649 51.85 -1.72 35.56
CA ASP A 649 53.12 -2.39 35.78
C ASP A 649 53.65 -2.08 37.18
N ALA A 650 54.35 -3.05 37.76
CA ALA A 650 54.99 -2.89 39.05
C ALA A 650 56.48 -3.30 39.00
N VAL A 651 57.31 -2.50 39.65
CA VAL A 651 58.71 -2.82 39.94
C VAL A 651 58.92 -2.72 41.44
N LYS A 652 59.33 -3.82 42.05
CA LYS A 652 59.77 -3.93 43.43
C LYS A 652 61.27 -4.16 43.49
N ASP A 653 61.95 -3.44 44.38
CA ASP A 653 63.42 -3.46 44.51
C ASP A 653 63.84 -2.88 45.85
N ASP A 654 64.79 -3.50 46.56
CA ASP A 654 65.53 -2.84 47.64
C ASP A 654 66.92 -2.32 47.20
N GLY A 655 67.31 -2.63 45.95
CA GLY A 655 68.58 -2.25 45.37
C GLY A 655 69.78 -3.06 45.87
N ARG A 656 69.53 -4.22 46.48
CA ARG A 656 70.53 -5.17 46.98
C ARG A 656 70.29 -6.54 46.34
N ASP A 657 71.30 -7.40 46.46
CA ASP A 657 71.20 -8.82 46.10
C ASP A 657 71.48 -9.74 47.30
N PHE A 658 71.95 -9.11 48.39
CA PHE A 658 72.43 -9.78 49.58
C PHE A 658 71.85 -9.11 50.82
N TYR A 659 71.49 -9.94 51.79
CA TYR A 659 71.09 -9.47 53.11
C TYR A 659 72.00 -9.98 54.22
N VAL A 660 72.09 -9.22 55.31
CA VAL A 660 72.70 -9.61 56.59
C VAL A 660 71.61 -10.04 57.56
N HIS A 661 71.83 -11.16 58.26
CA HIS A 661 70.87 -11.68 59.23
C HIS A 661 70.48 -10.61 60.28
N GLY A 662 69.17 -10.44 60.52
CA GLY A 662 68.65 -9.46 61.48
C GLY A 662 68.54 -8.01 60.97
N GLU A 663 68.97 -7.72 59.73
CA GLU A 663 68.92 -6.36 59.19
C GLU A 663 67.53 -5.94 58.71
N GLN A 664 67.36 -4.63 58.47
CA GLN A 664 66.17 -4.08 57.81
C GLN A 664 66.46 -3.89 56.33
N LEU A 665 65.53 -4.34 55.49
CA LEU A 665 65.49 -4.12 54.06
C LEU A 665 64.43 -3.06 53.75
N GLU A 666 64.74 -2.16 52.82
CA GLU A 666 63.88 -1.05 52.41
C GLU A 666 63.55 -1.19 50.92
N TYR A 667 62.41 -1.82 50.62
CA TYR A 667 61.92 -1.98 49.27
C TYR A 667 61.20 -0.72 48.79
N THR A 668 61.43 -0.35 47.53
CA THR A 668 60.61 0.58 46.77
C THR A 668 59.73 -0.21 45.81
N ILE A 669 58.41 -0.01 45.88
CA ILE A 669 57.45 -0.50 44.89
C ILE A 669 57.03 0.70 44.04
N LYS A 670 57.25 0.63 42.74
CA LYS A 670 56.75 1.61 41.78
C LYS A 670 55.64 0.98 40.95
N VAL A 671 54.44 1.52 41.07
CA VAL A 671 53.29 1.15 40.23
C VAL A 671 53.11 2.23 39.17
N ILE A 672 53.14 1.85 37.90
CA ILE A 672 53.06 2.76 36.76
C ILE A 672 52.00 2.30 35.78
N ASN A 673 51.28 3.24 35.17
CA ASN A 673 50.45 2.95 34.01
C ASN A 673 51.24 3.23 32.72
N LYS A 674 51.65 2.17 32.00
CA LYS A 674 52.31 2.24 30.69
C LYS A 674 51.32 2.29 29.52
N GLY A 675 50.04 2.18 29.82
CA GLY A 675 48.97 2.10 28.83
C GLY A 675 48.52 3.47 28.31
N PRO A 676 47.72 3.47 27.22
CA PRO A 676 47.23 4.70 26.61
C PRO A 676 46.05 5.33 27.37
N GLN A 677 45.30 4.56 28.16
CA GLN A 677 44.17 5.05 28.95
C GLN A 677 44.53 5.03 30.43
N ARG A 678 43.84 5.85 31.22
CA ARG A 678 43.98 5.90 32.67
C ARG A 678 43.61 4.54 33.28
N ALA A 679 44.37 4.04 34.25
CA ALA A 679 43.95 2.89 35.04
C ALA A 679 43.03 3.34 36.18
N ILE A 680 41.99 2.56 36.45
CA ILE A 680 40.94 2.89 37.42
C ILE A 680 40.93 1.81 38.50
N ASP A 681 40.92 2.23 39.77
CA ASP A 681 40.91 1.36 40.95
C ASP A 681 41.96 0.22 40.87
N VAL A 682 43.23 0.58 40.76
CA VAL A 682 44.34 -0.38 40.77
C VAL A 682 44.60 -0.86 42.20
N LEU A 683 44.28 -2.13 42.47
CA LEU A 683 44.58 -2.81 43.72
C LEU A 683 46.08 -3.16 43.77
N VAL A 684 46.75 -2.77 44.84
CA VAL A 684 48.16 -3.05 45.12
C VAL A 684 48.26 -3.87 46.40
N GLU A 685 48.80 -5.08 46.31
CA GLU A 685 48.93 -6.03 47.41
C GLU A 685 50.39 -6.48 47.59
N ASP A 686 51.04 -6.11 48.69
CA ASP A 686 52.33 -6.67 49.12
C ASP A 686 52.11 -7.29 50.50
N LEU A 687 51.95 -8.61 50.52
CA LEU A 687 51.64 -9.37 51.73
C LEU A 687 52.93 -9.61 52.50
N MET A 688 52.86 -9.44 53.83
CA MET A 688 54.01 -9.65 54.70
C MET A 688 54.53 -11.09 54.55
N PRO A 689 55.80 -11.28 54.15
CA PRO A 689 56.38 -12.62 54.09
C PRO A 689 56.26 -13.31 55.45
N HIS A 690 55.82 -14.57 55.49
CA HIS A 690 55.59 -15.29 56.75
C HIS A 690 56.88 -15.45 57.57
N GLU A 691 58.03 -15.36 56.91
CA GLU A 691 59.35 -15.38 57.52
C GLU A 691 59.59 -14.15 58.40
N THR A 692 59.00 -12.99 58.11
CA THR A 692 59.17 -11.77 58.91
C THR A 692 57.99 -11.53 59.86
N THR A 693 58.26 -10.87 60.99
CA THR A 693 57.25 -10.41 61.95
C THR A 693 57.15 -8.89 62.03
N GLU A 694 57.98 -8.17 61.27
CA GLU A 694 58.07 -6.71 61.29
C GLU A 694 58.07 -6.19 59.84
N MET A 695 56.93 -5.65 59.41
CA MET A 695 56.77 -4.94 58.14
C MET A 695 56.01 -3.64 58.37
N SER A 696 56.46 -2.56 57.76
CA SER A 696 55.78 -1.27 57.72
C SER A 696 55.89 -0.65 56.34
N TRP A 697 54.89 0.11 55.91
CA TRP A 697 54.86 0.69 54.58
C TRP A 697 54.28 2.10 54.57
N SER A 698 54.64 2.89 53.56
CA SER A 698 54.06 4.20 53.28
C SER A 698 54.04 4.48 51.78
N GLY A 699 52.96 5.06 51.26
CA GLY A 699 52.77 5.32 49.83
C GLY A 699 51.33 5.74 49.55
N ASN A 700 51.08 6.37 48.39
CA ASN A 700 49.73 6.82 47.98
C ASN A 700 48.98 7.66 49.07
N GLY A 701 49.72 8.47 49.83
CA GLY A 701 49.16 9.27 50.93
C GLY A 701 48.73 8.47 52.18
N LYS A 702 49.03 7.17 52.26
CA LYS A 702 48.71 6.27 53.37
C LYS A 702 49.98 5.64 53.97
N SER A 703 49.84 5.05 55.15
CA SER A 703 50.88 4.24 55.80
C SER A 703 50.28 3.17 56.70
N GLY A 704 51.01 2.09 56.96
CA GLY A 704 50.53 0.95 57.74
C GLY A 704 51.64 0.03 58.26
N THR A 705 51.24 -0.95 59.06
CA THR A 705 52.09 -2.06 59.55
C THR A 705 51.45 -3.39 59.19
N GLY A 706 52.24 -4.40 58.85
CA GLY A 706 51.76 -5.66 58.26
C GLY A 706 51.55 -5.54 56.76
N ASP A 707 50.59 -6.29 56.22
CA ASP A 707 50.27 -6.33 54.79
C ASP A 707 49.98 -4.93 54.23
N LEU A 708 50.50 -4.65 53.02
CA LEU A 708 50.07 -3.54 52.18
C LEU A 708 48.92 -4.01 51.32
N VAL A 709 47.73 -3.44 51.53
CA VAL A 709 46.56 -3.58 50.66
C VAL A 709 46.00 -2.19 50.43
N ASP A 710 46.22 -1.63 49.24
CA ASP A 710 45.75 -0.28 48.90
C ASP A 710 45.16 -0.23 47.48
N VAL A 711 44.29 0.75 47.25
CA VAL A 711 43.67 1.01 45.94
C VAL A 711 44.08 2.40 45.45
N ILE A 712 44.70 2.44 44.27
CA ILE A 712 44.97 3.67 43.53
C ILE A 712 43.74 3.94 42.66
N HIS A 713 42.91 4.90 43.06
CA HIS A 713 41.63 5.17 42.40
C HIS A 713 41.76 5.58 40.93
N LEU A 714 42.77 6.38 40.60
CA LEU A 714 43.06 6.83 39.24
C LEU A 714 44.58 6.89 39.06
N LEU A 715 45.07 6.32 37.96
CA LEU A 715 46.48 6.36 37.57
C LEU A 715 46.58 6.74 36.09
N ASP A 716 46.91 8.00 35.81
CA ASP A 716 46.99 8.55 34.46
C ASP A 716 48.11 7.89 33.62
N PRO A 717 48.04 7.96 32.27
CA PRO A 717 49.12 7.45 31.41
C PRO A 717 50.49 8.04 31.79
N ASN A 718 51.44 7.16 32.08
CA ASN A 718 52.79 7.44 32.58
C ASN A 718 52.86 8.03 34.01
N GLU A 719 51.75 8.04 34.75
CA GLU A 719 51.76 8.38 36.17
C GLU A 719 52.34 7.21 36.99
N GLU A 720 53.11 7.56 38.02
CA GLU A 720 53.73 6.60 38.94
C GLU A 720 53.26 6.86 40.36
N VAL A 721 52.91 5.78 41.07
CA VAL A 721 52.70 5.78 42.52
C VAL A 721 53.78 4.93 43.17
N VAL A 722 54.43 5.48 44.20
CA VAL A 722 55.54 4.82 44.89
C VAL A 722 55.12 4.46 46.31
N TYR A 723 55.39 3.21 46.69
CA TYR A 723 55.33 2.73 48.08
C TYR A 723 56.73 2.40 48.56
N ASN A 724 57.05 2.84 49.77
CA ASN A 724 58.24 2.42 50.52
C ASN A 724 57.81 1.35 51.53
N VAL A 725 58.43 0.18 51.49
CA VAL A 725 58.15 -0.96 52.35
C VAL A 725 59.42 -1.32 53.11
N THR A 726 59.38 -1.23 54.42
CA THR A 726 60.48 -1.63 55.30
C THR A 726 60.11 -2.95 55.97
N LEU A 727 60.97 -3.95 55.88
CA LEU A 727 60.83 -5.22 56.59
C LEU A 727 62.14 -5.62 57.28
N ARG A 728 62.06 -6.49 58.29
CA ARG A 728 63.24 -7.06 58.97
C ARG A 728 63.41 -8.53 58.61
N VAL A 729 64.62 -8.91 58.18
CA VAL A 729 64.95 -10.33 57.99
C VAL A 729 65.25 -10.97 59.36
N PRO A 730 64.67 -12.13 59.71
CA PRO A 730 64.96 -12.81 60.98
C PRO A 730 66.44 -13.13 61.17
N LEU A 731 66.87 -13.19 62.43
CA LEU A 731 68.25 -13.57 62.79
C LEU A 731 68.60 -15.02 62.42
N ASP A 732 67.61 -15.89 62.27
CA ASP A 732 67.73 -17.32 61.99
C ASP A 732 67.28 -17.70 60.57
N HIS A 733 67.09 -16.73 59.68
CA HIS A 733 66.80 -16.97 58.27
C HIS A 733 68.09 -17.23 57.48
N PHE A 734 68.21 -18.36 56.79
CA PHE A 734 69.44 -18.78 56.08
C PHE A 734 69.23 -19.13 54.60
N SER A 735 68.03 -18.89 54.05
CA SER A 735 67.72 -19.14 52.64
C SER A 735 67.50 -17.83 51.88
N ALA A 736 67.23 -17.91 50.58
CA ALA A 736 66.74 -16.77 49.82
C ALA A 736 65.53 -16.14 50.55
N PHE A 737 65.48 -14.81 50.55
CA PHE A 737 64.41 -14.00 51.12
C PHE A 737 63.72 -13.28 49.96
N THR A 738 62.46 -13.62 49.70
CA THR A 738 61.71 -13.08 48.57
C THR A 738 60.54 -12.26 49.09
N ASN A 739 60.41 -11.02 48.61
CA ASN A 739 59.21 -10.22 48.84
C ASN A 739 58.48 -9.95 47.51
N THR A 740 57.15 -10.06 47.49
CA THR A 740 56.33 -10.03 46.27
C THR A 740 55.17 -9.04 46.38
N VAL A 741 55.01 -8.18 45.37
CA VAL A 741 53.82 -7.35 45.17
C VAL A 741 52.94 -7.93 44.06
N ASN A 742 51.62 -7.82 44.20
CA ASN A 742 50.65 -8.09 43.15
C ASN A 742 49.89 -6.79 42.84
N ILE A 743 49.58 -6.57 41.56
CA ILE A 743 48.75 -5.46 41.11
C ILE A 743 47.61 -5.98 40.22
N SER A 744 46.41 -5.40 40.33
CA SER A 744 45.25 -5.78 39.50
C SER A 744 44.21 -4.67 39.41
N SER A 745 43.30 -4.75 38.43
CA SER A 745 42.10 -3.91 38.34
C SER A 745 40.99 -4.64 37.56
N ASP A 746 39.74 -4.53 38.02
CA ASP A 746 38.57 -5.17 37.41
C ASP A 746 37.91 -4.32 36.29
N TYR A 747 38.35 -3.07 36.13
CA TYR A 747 37.72 -2.08 35.24
C TYR A 747 38.50 -1.83 33.95
N ILE A 748 39.73 -2.33 33.87
CA ILE A 748 40.60 -2.20 32.72
C ILE A 748 40.95 -3.56 32.14
N GLN A 749 41.17 -3.60 30.84
CA GLN A 749 41.83 -4.73 30.22
C GLN A 749 43.33 -4.46 30.19
N ASP A 750 44.10 -5.20 31.01
CA ASP A 750 45.55 -5.16 30.99
C ASP A 750 46.12 -6.07 29.87
N PRO A 751 46.75 -5.52 28.82
CA PRO A 751 47.33 -6.31 27.75
C PRO A 751 48.60 -7.06 28.18
N ASN A 752 49.25 -6.63 29.27
CA ASN A 752 50.44 -7.24 29.83
C ASN A 752 50.29 -7.42 31.35
N PRO A 753 49.45 -8.36 31.80
CA PRO A 753 49.14 -8.54 33.23
C PRO A 753 50.32 -9.06 34.06
N VAL A 754 51.47 -9.32 33.43
CA VAL A 754 52.71 -9.68 34.10
C VAL A 754 53.54 -8.41 34.30
N CYS A 755 53.63 -8.00 35.55
CA CYS A 755 54.53 -6.93 35.97
C CYS A 755 56.02 -7.25 35.66
N SER A 756 56.78 -6.19 35.44
CA SER A 756 58.17 -6.21 35.02
C SER A 756 59.10 -6.79 36.08
N ARG A 757 58.84 -6.50 37.36
CA ARG A 757 59.51 -7.13 38.51
C ARG A 757 58.65 -7.02 39.76
N CYS A 758 57.70 -7.94 39.94
CA CYS A 758 56.87 -7.97 41.16
C CYS A 758 57.55 -8.59 42.37
N ALA A 759 58.58 -9.40 42.17
CA ALA A 759 59.28 -10.06 43.25
C ALA A 759 60.74 -9.63 43.24
N ASP A 760 61.27 -9.44 44.44
CA ASP A 760 62.67 -9.16 44.68
C ASP A 760 63.23 -10.22 45.64
N THR A 761 64.41 -10.76 45.34
CA THR A 761 64.96 -11.92 46.07
C THR A 761 66.41 -11.70 46.42
N ASP A 762 66.66 -11.65 47.73
CA ASP A 762 67.98 -11.48 48.31
C ASP A 762 68.47 -12.82 48.89
N ILE A 763 69.77 -13.09 48.81
CA ILE A 763 70.38 -14.25 49.49
C ILE A 763 71.25 -13.80 50.67
N PRO A 764 71.45 -14.64 51.69
CA PRO A 764 72.28 -14.25 52.82
C PRO A 764 73.72 -13.98 52.35
N GLU A 765 74.34 -12.92 52.87
CA GLU A 765 75.74 -12.64 52.61
C GLU A 765 76.61 -13.80 53.11
N PHE A 766 77.50 -14.32 52.26
CA PHE A 766 78.23 -15.56 52.52
C PHE A 766 79.73 -15.44 52.25
N ASP A 767 80.56 -16.19 52.98
CA ASP A 767 82.01 -16.31 52.72
C ASP A 767 82.36 -17.68 52.12
N LEU A 768 83.16 -17.69 51.05
CA LEU A 768 83.60 -18.91 50.37
C LEU A 768 84.86 -19.52 51.03
N PRO A 769 85.01 -20.86 51.05
CA PRO A 769 86.21 -21.53 51.55
C PRO A 769 87.50 -21.03 50.86
N LYS A 770 88.56 -20.80 51.65
CA LYS A 770 89.85 -20.24 51.17
C LYS A 770 90.93 -21.27 50.86
N GLY A 771 90.66 -22.57 51.06
CA GLY A 771 91.63 -23.62 50.71
C GLY A 771 91.04 -25.02 50.76
N ILE A 772 91.65 -25.92 49.99
CA ILE A 772 91.38 -27.37 49.99
C ILE A 772 92.70 -28.15 50.14
N SER A 773 92.62 -29.33 50.73
CA SER A 773 93.75 -30.24 50.96
C SER A 773 93.42 -31.66 50.51
N PRO A 774 93.35 -31.93 49.19
CA PRO A 774 92.94 -33.23 48.68
C PRO A 774 93.96 -34.31 49.03
N ASN A 775 93.65 -35.12 50.03
CA ASN A 775 94.50 -36.22 50.53
C ASN A 775 93.72 -37.52 50.77
N GLY A 776 92.39 -37.50 50.58
CA GLY A 776 91.48 -38.62 50.73
C GLY A 776 91.15 -38.98 52.18
N ASP A 777 91.32 -38.05 53.13
CA ASP A 777 90.96 -38.23 54.54
C ASP A 777 89.50 -37.87 54.86
N GLY A 778 88.74 -37.41 53.85
CA GLY A 778 87.35 -37.00 53.95
C GLY A 778 87.15 -35.55 54.42
N LYS A 779 88.23 -34.78 54.66
CA LYS A 779 88.17 -33.39 55.13
C LYS A 779 88.83 -32.44 54.15
N ASN A 780 88.08 -31.44 53.70
CA ASN A 780 88.55 -30.42 52.74
C ASN A 780 89.15 -31.02 51.46
N ASP A 781 88.73 -32.23 51.08
CA ASP A 781 89.19 -32.90 49.86
C ASP A 781 88.65 -32.20 48.60
N PHE A 782 87.50 -31.56 48.75
CA PHE A 782 86.75 -30.90 47.68
C PHE A 782 86.40 -29.48 48.10
N LEU A 783 86.31 -28.56 47.13
CA LEU A 783 85.74 -27.24 47.34
C LEU A 783 84.22 -27.39 47.42
N ASN A 784 83.68 -27.65 48.62
CA ASN A 784 82.25 -27.78 48.82
C ASN A 784 81.57 -26.40 48.92
N LEU A 785 80.74 -26.09 47.93
CA LEU A 785 79.93 -24.87 47.83
C LEU A 785 78.42 -25.20 47.87
N GLU A 786 78.05 -26.36 48.41
CA GLU A 786 76.66 -26.71 48.69
C GLU A 786 76.01 -25.67 49.62
N GLY A 787 74.81 -25.20 49.27
CA GLY A 787 74.10 -24.15 50.02
C GLY A 787 74.44 -22.71 49.64
N TYR A 788 75.39 -22.48 48.72
CA TYR A 788 75.79 -21.14 48.25
C TYR A 788 75.12 -20.71 46.93
N PHE A 789 74.11 -21.46 46.46
CA PHE A 789 73.34 -21.16 45.24
C PHE A 789 74.21 -20.92 43.98
N VAL A 790 75.26 -21.73 43.82
CA VAL A 790 76.24 -21.60 42.74
C VAL A 790 75.71 -22.16 41.42
N ASP A 791 75.57 -21.30 40.42
CA ASP A 791 75.24 -21.70 39.05
C ASP A 791 76.48 -22.11 38.24
N GLU A 792 77.64 -21.52 38.51
CA GLU A 792 78.87 -21.79 37.77
C GLU A 792 80.11 -21.51 38.62
N LEU A 793 81.10 -22.39 38.57
CA LEU A 793 82.43 -22.16 39.12
C LEU A 793 83.46 -22.16 37.99
N ASN A 794 84.24 -21.09 37.90
CA ASN A 794 85.42 -20.99 37.07
C ASN A 794 86.67 -20.85 37.94
N ILE A 795 87.73 -21.59 37.63
CA ILE A 795 89.01 -21.52 38.33
C ILE A 795 90.13 -21.21 37.34
N TYR A 796 90.99 -20.29 37.74
CA TYR A 796 92.08 -19.74 36.95
C TYR A 796 93.41 -19.97 37.67
N ASN A 797 94.47 -20.25 36.91
CA ASN A 797 95.83 -20.30 37.45
C ASN A 797 96.41 -18.88 37.66
N ARG A 798 97.61 -18.79 38.23
CA ARG A 798 98.30 -17.51 38.47
C ARG A 798 98.59 -16.65 37.24
N PHE A 799 98.47 -17.19 36.03
CA PHE A 799 98.65 -16.48 34.77
C PHE A 799 97.32 -15.99 34.17
N GLY A 800 96.19 -16.17 34.89
CA GLY A 800 94.86 -15.81 34.42
C GLY A 800 94.26 -16.80 33.43
N GLN A 801 94.89 -17.97 33.22
CA GLN A 801 94.33 -19.00 32.33
C GLN A 801 93.29 -19.82 33.10
N LYS A 802 92.08 -19.96 32.54
CA LYS A 802 91.02 -20.83 33.07
C LYS A 802 91.49 -22.28 33.00
N VAL A 803 91.63 -22.92 34.15
CA VAL A 803 92.06 -24.31 34.29
C VAL A 803 90.90 -25.26 34.59
N TYR A 804 89.83 -24.77 35.22
CA TYR A 804 88.64 -25.55 35.50
C TYR A 804 87.37 -24.70 35.32
N SER A 805 86.28 -25.32 34.88
CA SER A 805 84.97 -24.70 34.71
C SER A 805 83.89 -25.75 34.89
N LYS A 806 82.86 -25.43 35.68
CA LYS A 806 81.74 -26.33 35.92
C LYS A 806 80.48 -25.53 36.19
N SER A 807 79.45 -25.79 35.38
CA SER A 807 78.08 -25.35 35.63
C SER A 807 77.40 -26.26 36.67
N ASP A 808 76.42 -25.72 37.38
CA ASP A 808 75.67 -26.34 38.48
C ASP A 808 76.63 -26.94 39.52
N TYR A 809 77.63 -26.15 39.91
CA TYR A 809 78.71 -26.60 40.77
C TYR A 809 78.23 -26.80 42.20
N VAL A 810 78.55 -27.95 42.79
CA VAL A 810 78.28 -28.25 44.19
C VAL A 810 79.58 -28.47 44.94
N ASN A 811 80.38 -29.47 44.54
CA ASN A 811 81.60 -29.86 45.24
C ASN A 811 82.60 -30.64 44.37
N GLU A 812 82.56 -30.50 43.06
CA GLU A 812 83.29 -31.39 42.15
C GLU A 812 84.78 -31.10 42.03
N TRP A 813 85.25 -29.92 42.45
CA TRP A 813 86.64 -29.52 42.29
C TRP A 813 87.49 -29.96 43.49
N PHE A 814 88.45 -30.83 43.22
CA PHE A 814 89.45 -31.35 44.14
C PHE A 814 90.88 -31.02 43.68
N GLY A 815 91.06 -29.97 42.87
CA GLY A 815 92.39 -29.57 42.37
C GLY A 815 92.78 -30.18 41.01
N GLN A 816 91.81 -30.54 40.19
CA GLN A 816 91.99 -30.99 38.81
C GLN A 816 91.71 -29.87 37.79
N ASP A 817 92.28 -29.97 36.59
CA ASP A 817 91.87 -29.19 35.42
C ASP A 817 90.66 -29.82 34.71
N ASN A 818 90.11 -29.14 33.70
CA ASN A 818 88.96 -29.62 32.91
C ASN A 818 89.19 -30.98 32.20
N ASN A 819 90.44 -31.41 32.04
CA ASN A 819 90.78 -32.71 31.44
C ASN A 819 91.04 -33.78 32.52
N GLY A 820 90.80 -33.47 33.80
CA GLY A 820 91.05 -34.36 34.92
C GLY A 820 92.51 -34.45 35.35
N LYS A 821 93.41 -33.62 34.80
CA LYS A 821 94.82 -33.60 35.20
C LYS A 821 94.98 -32.83 36.51
N ILE A 822 95.74 -33.40 37.43
CA ILE A 822 96.04 -32.78 38.72
C ILE A 822 96.84 -31.49 38.55
N LEU A 823 96.32 -30.41 39.14
CA LEU A 823 96.95 -29.11 39.19
C LEU A 823 98.00 -29.07 40.31
N PRO A 824 99.15 -28.40 40.12
CA PRO A 824 100.17 -28.30 41.16
C PRO A 824 99.67 -27.50 42.37
N THR A 825 100.24 -27.79 43.56
CA THR A 825 100.04 -26.99 44.78
C THR A 825 100.31 -25.52 44.51
N GLY A 826 99.40 -24.65 44.94
CA GLY A 826 99.51 -23.21 44.72
C GLY A 826 98.20 -22.46 44.95
N THR A 827 98.24 -21.15 44.71
CA THR A 827 97.06 -20.30 44.73
C THR A 827 96.39 -20.28 43.36
N TYR A 828 95.10 -20.58 43.35
CA TYR A 828 94.22 -20.44 42.19
C TYR A 828 93.21 -19.34 42.48
N PHE A 829 92.67 -18.74 41.43
CA PHE A 829 91.64 -17.72 41.53
C PHE A 829 90.32 -18.30 41.07
N TYR A 830 89.23 -17.98 41.75
CA TYR A 830 87.91 -18.42 41.34
C TYR A 830 87.04 -17.23 40.92
N GLU A 831 86.06 -17.55 40.10
CA GLU A 831 84.89 -16.74 39.79
C GLU A 831 83.69 -17.67 39.93
N VAL A 832 82.85 -17.37 40.93
CA VAL A 832 81.63 -18.12 41.25
C VAL A 832 80.45 -17.28 40.77
N LYS A 833 79.60 -17.87 39.94
CA LYS A 833 78.34 -17.28 39.51
C LYS A 833 77.21 -17.75 40.41
N VAL A 834 76.41 -16.83 40.95
CA VAL A 834 75.20 -17.12 41.76
C VAL A 834 74.00 -16.32 41.23
N LEU A 835 72.79 -16.82 41.46
CA LEU A 835 71.52 -16.22 41.00
C LEU A 835 71.50 -15.87 39.49
N LYS A 836 72.23 -16.62 38.67
CA LYS A 836 72.39 -16.49 37.21
C LYS A 836 72.98 -15.17 36.70
N THR A 837 73.21 -14.17 37.53
CA THR A 837 73.68 -12.85 37.12
C THR A 837 74.85 -12.32 37.93
N HIS A 838 75.10 -12.84 39.14
CA HIS A 838 76.08 -12.29 40.07
C HIS A 838 77.37 -13.10 40.10
N TYR A 839 78.50 -12.41 40.24
CA TYR A 839 79.83 -13.00 40.24
C TYR A 839 80.58 -12.66 41.52
N LYS A 840 81.02 -13.68 42.26
CA LYS A 840 81.95 -13.54 43.38
C LYS A 840 83.31 -14.05 42.97
N THR A 841 84.33 -13.20 43.04
CA THR A 841 85.71 -13.57 42.72
C THR A 841 86.55 -13.64 43.98
N GLY A 842 87.60 -14.46 43.93
CA GLY A 842 88.50 -14.63 45.06
C GLY A 842 89.64 -15.58 44.74
N TYR A 843 90.29 -16.06 45.78
CA TYR A 843 91.37 -17.03 45.66
C TYR A 843 91.11 -18.25 46.53
N ILE A 844 91.69 -19.37 46.12
CA ILE A 844 91.68 -20.62 46.84
C ILE A 844 93.08 -21.25 46.83
N HIS A 845 93.52 -21.73 47.98
CA HIS A 845 94.77 -22.45 48.11
C HIS A 845 94.57 -23.95 47.91
N LEU A 846 95.22 -24.53 46.90
CA LEU A 846 95.29 -25.96 46.68
C LEU A 846 96.58 -26.50 47.31
N MET A 847 96.46 -27.40 48.29
CA MET A 847 97.60 -27.98 49.00
C MET A 847 97.58 -29.51 48.93
N TRP A 848 98.35 -30.10 48.00
CA TRP A 848 98.61 -31.53 48.00
C TRP A 848 99.58 -31.88 49.13
N GLN A 849 99.15 -32.69 50.08
CA GLN A 849 100.06 -33.28 51.05
C GLN A 849 100.81 -34.44 50.40
N VAL A 850 102.15 -34.38 50.42
CA VAL A 850 103.00 -35.54 50.08
C VAL A 850 102.93 -36.50 51.27
N LYS A 851 102.53 -37.75 51.02
CA LYS A 851 102.67 -38.81 52.03
C LYS A 851 104.13 -39.13 52.30
#